data_AF-A0AAE6YWX7-F1
#
_entry.id   AF-A0AAE6YWX7-F1
#
_cell.length_a   1.000
_cell.length_b   1.000
_cell.length_c   1.000
_cell.angle_alpha   90.00
_cell.angle_beta   90.00
_cell.angle_gamma   90.00
#
_symmetry.space_group_name_H-M   'P 1'
#
loop_
_entity.id
_entity.type
_entity.pdbx_description
1 polymer ?
#
loop_
_entity_poly.entity_id
_entity_poly.type
_entity_poly.pdbx_seq_one_letter_code
_entity_poly.pdbx_strand_id
1 'polypeptide(L)'
;MAPSSFIPRQTDDPDNVASLLRDGLELVQTLSGNRWTDYNLHDPGVTLLELLCFALTDLIYRTDFDVADYLTTPDGKLDYAAQGLMLPEQIFPARPCTREDYQRAIQDNVDDVERVWVTLDAQCPQYYHLDLLLTESARQRSEHHPALRDAIITAVTEVYHRNRNLCEDLAGVRIIDSRGLRLYADIELQRHDNADALAADIYFQAEQWLRGDDTRADEIPDNDPMAPTRTLSSLYTRLISLDGISHIQQLRLIPPPEREGASDARSDHLRSDNVSPEHFSPGDWVLLPKKHDDIHLRFTHQGYPVPIDFSAMSIRLVRRQAQAGSLGEQIRRQTDTLTPAPHGTWRTLAEYHSLQSLFPRVYQLDAPRFPAAMRPQEHRQVQQFRGYLLLFEQLMANFCANLTNLRDLFSPSIDTGRSYAFGLLNDSQFRGVDDLYPDNAATRFQHLLAGIDHYPERKGRLFDYLLALYGETLDTRLWRQPGEALDDSAPIPLSLEYPRRFIQAIDRLTRDRGAGFNLCQPMTHRENRGGFAHRVALLLGMDDADDWPYSQTLVRQGWRFITNDALLHCTEGQSRLQWLDQRSLDSLLDVPLREAPEPGSTEEAATARDIQALCDHPLPATLLQHGVTLAHYRILPPRTGSRYQALFRLSPATTPPHSALWLYLGDSSRPAQLVHLVNQLRRRLIQLNLLCEGVYVVEHLLLQPAPHRCEEERPDPFHGQLSLILPGYTARGGNPLFRGQAEALIARQCPAHLLPRCHWLDLDAMHRFETAWLTWLDARRHAPGQPLCDEASARLTALLHDWYTPSPFSQSEGQDA
;
A
#
# COMPACT_ATOMS: atom_id res chain seq x y z
N MET A 1 50.34 -6.75 -8.10
CA MET A 1 50.16 -7.44 -9.39
C MET A 1 48.78 -8.06 -9.37
N ALA A 2 47.84 -7.50 -10.13
CA ALA A 2 46.50 -8.06 -10.28
C ALA A 2 46.60 -9.41 -11.01
N PRO A 3 45.79 -10.43 -10.67
CA PRO A 3 45.79 -11.68 -11.40
C PRO A 3 45.32 -11.40 -12.83
N SER A 4 46.07 -11.92 -13.80
CA SER A 4 45.75 -11.86 -15.22
C SER A 4 44.37 -12.47 -15.48
N SER A 5 43.45 -11.67 -16.00
CA SER A 5 42.14 -12.06 -16.50
C SER A 5 42.30 -12.93 -17.76
N PHE A 6 42.47 -14.23 -17.59
CA PHE A 6 42.20 -15.18 -18.66
C PHE A 6 40.86 -15.85 -18.38
N ILE A 7 39.88 -15.55 -19.23
CA ILE A 7 38.63 -16.32 -19.31
C ILE A 7 39.03 -17.71 -19.84
N PRO A 8 38.73 -18.80 -19.13
CA PRO A 8 39.00 -20.14 -19.63
C PRO A 8 38.21 -20.35 -20.94
N ARG A 9 38.88 -20.82 -21.99
CA ARG A 9 38.24 -21.15 -23.26
C ARG A 9 37.38 -22.39 -23.03
N GLN A 10 36.09 -22.21 -22.75
CA GLN A 10 35.11 -23.30 -22.78
C GLN A 10 35.00 -23.77 -24.24
N THR A 11 35.49 -24.98 -24.52
CA THR A 11 35.51 -25.55 -25.87
C THR A 11 34.18 -26.17 -26.29
N ASP A 12 33.23 -26.31 -25.37
CA ASP A 12 31.88 -26.86 -25.59
C ASP A 12 30.79 -25.82 -25.27
N ASP A 13 30.93 -24.62 -25.80
CA ASP A 13 29.85 -23.63 -25.77
C ASP A 13 28.79 -24.01 -26.83
N PRO A 14 27.56 -24.41 -26.45
CA PRO A 14 26.51 -24.75 -27.40
C PRO A 14 26.06 -23.53 -28.24
N ASP A 15 26.30 -22.31 -27.75
CA ASP A 15 25.79 -21.08 -28.35
C ASP A 15 26.79 -20.40 -29.29
N ASN A 16 27.97 -21.01 -29.48
CA ASN A 16 28.95 -20.51 -30.44
C ASN A 16 28.54 -20.83 -31.91
N VAL A 17 29.08 -20.07 -32.85
CA VAL A 17 28.75 -20.17 -34.29
C VAL A 17 28.95 -21.60 -34.84
N ALA A 18 30.00 -22.30 -34.42
CA ALA A 18 30.32 -23.63 -34.95
C ALA A 18 29.34 -24.71 -34.45
N SER A 19 28.88 -24.59 -33.21
CA SER A 19 27.82 -25.43 -32.63
C SER A 19 26.49 -25.15 -33.33
N LEU A 20 26.08 -23.88 -33.42
CA LEU A 20 24.84 -23.47 -34.11
C LEU A 20 24.80 -23.90 -35.58
N LEU A 21 25.93 -23.78 -36.30
CA LEU A 21 26.02 -24.19 -37.70
C LEU A 21 25.89 -25.71 -37.84
N ARG A 22 26.49 -26.48 -36.93
CA ARG A 22 26.39 -27.95 -36.93
C ARG A 22 24.93 -28.38 -36.76
N ASP A 23 24.25 -27.82 -35.77
CA ASP A 23 22.85 -28.12 -35.48
C ASP A 23 21.93 -27.66 -36.62
N GLY A 24 22.19 -26.48 -37.17
CA GLY A 24 21.49 -25.96 -38.35
C GLY A 24 21.64 -26.87 -39.57
N LEU A 25 22.85 -27.37 -39.85
CA LEU A 25 23.11 -28.30 -40.95
C LEU A 25 22.40 -29.63 -40.74
N GLU A 26 22.43 -30.19 -39.53
CA GLU A 26 21.72 -31.43 -39.20
C GLU A 26 20.20 -31.27 -39.40
N LEU A 27 19.64 -30.14 -38.95
CA LEU A 27 18.22 -29.83 -39.13
C LEU A 27 17.85 -29.73 -40.61
N VAL A 28 18.63 -28.99 -41.41
CA VAL A 28 18.38 -28.82 -42.84
C VAL A 28 18.54 -30.13 -43.59
N GLN A 29 19.53 -30.96 -43.26
CA GLN A 29 19.70 -32.31 -43.82
C GLN A 29 18.50 -33.19 -43.52
N THR A 30 17.98 -33.13 -42.31
CA THR A 30 16.78 -33.88 -41.91
C THR A 30 15.54 -33.43 -42.68
N LEU A 31 15.34 -32.11 -42.82
CA LEU A 31 14.16 -31.54 -43.47
C LEU A 31 14.20 -31.62 -45.00
N SER A 32 15.39 -31.55 -45.61
CA SER A 32 15.55 -31.31 -47.05
C SER A 32 16.58 -32.18 -47.74
N GLY A 33 17.24 -33.13 -47.06
CA GLY A 33 18.31 -33.97 -47.61
C GLY A 33 17.92 -34.83 -48.82
N ASN A 34 16.62 -35.01 -49.07
CA ASN A 34 16.11 -35.66 -50.28
C ASN A 34 16.09 -34.74 -51.52
N ARG A 35 16.31 -33.43 -51.35
CA ARG A 35 16.28 -32.41 -52.42
C ARG A 35 17.54 -31.56 -52.47
N TRP A 36 18.00 -31.06 -51.32
CA TRP A 36 19.26 -30.34 -51.20
C TRP A 36 20.29 -31.32 -50.66
N THR A 37 21.29 -31.68 -51.47
CA THR A 37 22.27 -32.74 -51.12
C THR A 37 23.71 -32.21 -50.98
N ASP A 38 23.96 -30.97 -51.40
CA ASP A 38 25.27 -30.33 -51.35
C ASP A 38 25.34 -29.35 -50.18
N TYR A 39 26.12 -29.70 -49.16
CA TYR A 39 26.29 -28.93 -47.93
C TYR A 39 27.73 -28.38 -47.80
N ASN A 40 28.42 -28.18 -48.92
CA ASN A 40 29.77 -27.64 -48.92
C ASN A 40 29.80 -26.10 -48.86
N LEU A 41 30.96 -25.54 -48.50
CA LEU A 41 31.19 -24.09 -48.34
C LEU A 41 30.92 -23.23 -49.58
N HIS A 42 30.85 -23.82 -50.77
CA HIS A 42 30.59 -23.09 -52.01
C HIS A 42 29.09 -22.88 -52.27
N ASP A 43 28.22 -23.59 -51.56
CA ASP A 43 26.78 -23.47 -51.68
C ASP A 43 26.29 -22.15 -51.02
N PRO A 44 25.54 -21.30 -51.75
CA PRO A 44 25.00 -20.04 -51.21
C PRO A 44 24.03 -20.22 -50.02
N GLY A 45 23.32 -21.34 -49.96
CA GLY A 45 22.43 -21.67 -48.85
C GLY A 45 23.20 -22.02 -47.58
N VAL A 46 24.34 -22.71 -47.70
CA VAL A 46 25.25 -22.96 -46.56
C VAL A 46 25.86 -21.64 -46.08
N THR A 47 26.27 -20.76 -47.02
CA THR A 47 26.76 -19.42 -46.68
C THR A 47 25.70 -18.61 -45.92
N LEU A 48 24.45 -18.62 -46.38
CA LEU A 48 23.34 -17.96 -45.69
C LEU A 48 23.14 -18.54 -44.28
N LEU A 49 23.15 -19.87 -44.13
CA LEU A 49 22.99 -20.53 -42.84
C LEU A 49 24.10 -20.13 -41.87
N GLU A 50 25.35 -20.13 -42.31
CA GLU A 50 26.50 -19.69 -41.50
C GLU A 50 26.34 -18.24 -41.02
N LEU A 51 25.93 -17.34 -41.90
CA LEU A 51 25.70 -15.93 -41.55
C LEU A 51 24.52 -15.76 -40.59
N LEU A 52 23.45 -16.53 -40.76
CA LEU A 52 22.32 -16.56 -39.81
C LEU A 52 22.78 -17.04 -38.44
N CYS A 53 23.56 -18.13 -38.37
CA CYS A 53 24.14 -18.62 -37.12
C CYS A 53 25.02 -17.57 -36.46
N PHE A 54 25.83 -16.84 -37.23
CA PHE A 54 26.61 -15.73 -36.71
C PHE A 54 25.73 -14.60 -36.14
N ALA A 55 24.68 -14.16 -36.84
CA ALA A 55 23.78 -13.13 -36.31
C ALA A 55 23.02 -13.58 -35.06
N LEU A 56 22.66 -14.86 -34.96
CA LEU A 56 22.06 -15.40 -33.74
C LEU A 56 22.99 -15.24 -32.52
N THR A 57 24.31 -15.33 -32.69
CA THR A 57 25.24 -15.12 -31.57
C THR A 57 25.20 -13.69 -31.01
N ASP A 58 24.89 -12.67 -31.82
CA ASP A 58 24.66 -11.30 -31.32
C ASP A 58 23.38 -11.24 -30.47
N LEU A 59 22.32 -11.93 -30.90
CA LEU A 59 21.07 -11.98 -30.13
C LEU A 59 21.25 -12.70 -28.79
N ILE A 60 21.99 -13.81 -28.76
CA ILE A 60 22.30 -14.57 -27.54
C ILE A 60 23.18 -13.73 -26.61
N TYR A 61 24.22 -13.09 -27.16
CA TYR A 61 25.06 -12.18 -26.37
C TYR A 61 24.23 -11.08 -25.69
N ARG A 62 23.21 -10.56 -26.38
CA ARG A 62 22.30 -9.54 -25.83
C ARG A 62 21.29 -10.07 -24.81
N THR A 63 21.07 -11.38 -24.70
CA THR A 63 20.23 -11.98 -23.64
C THR A 63 20.98 -12.25 -22.35
N ASP A 64 22.31 -12.26 -22.40
CA ASP A 64 23.16 -12.59 -21.26
C ASP A 64 23.56 -11.38 -20.40
N PHE A 65 23.01 -10.20 -20.67
CA PHE A 65 23.23 -9.04 -19.80
C PHE A 65 22.58 -9.21 -18.43
N ASP A 66 23.13 -8.51 -17.42
CA ASP A 66 22.53 -8.47 -16.09
C ASP A 66 21.13 -7.86 -16.13
N VAL A 67 20.21 -8.35 -15.27
CA VAL A 67 18.82 -7.85 -15.22
C VAL A 67 18.76 -6.33 -15.06
N ALA A 68 19.67 -5.77 -14.24
CA ALA A 68 19.76 -4.33 -14.02
C ALA A 68 20.01 -3.54 -15.31
N ASP A 69 20.74 -4.10 -16.28
CA ASP A 69 21.06 -3.42 -17.54
C ASP A 69 19.82 -3.26 -18.44
N TYR A 70 18.90 -4.23 -18.44
CA TYR A 70 17.63 -4.13 -19.18
C TYR A 70 16.69 -3.10 -18.57
N LEU A 71 16.72 -2.94 -17.24
CA LEU A 71 15.82 -2.05 -16.51
C LEU A 71 16.35 -0.61 -16.41
N THR A 72 17.65 -0.41 -16.63
CA THR A 72 18.31 0.89 -16.54
C THR A 72 17.77 1.84 -17.61
N THR A 73 17.62 3.12 -17.26
CA THR A 73 17.19 4.19 -18.17
C THR A 73 18.39 4.88 -18.84
N PRO A 74 18.19 5.65 -19.93
CA PRO A 74 19.29 6.30 -20.67
C PRO A 74 20.18 7.24 -19.84
N ASP A 75 19.69 7.73 -18.71
CA ASP A 75 20.43 8.54 -17.74
C ASP A 75 21.27 7.69 -16.75
N GLY A 76 21.31 6.36 -16.93
CA GLY A 76 22.11 5.44 -16.12
C GLY A 76 21.51 5.14 -14.74
N LYS A 77 20.22 5.42 -14.54
CA LYS A 77 19.52 5.17 -13.28
C LYS A 77 18.57 3.98 -13.40
N LEU A 78 18.27 3.38 -12.26
CA LEU A 78 17.25 2.34 -12.13
C LEU A 78 16.09 2.93 -11.32
N ASP A 79 14.93 3.07 -11.96
CA ASP A 79 13.71 3.56 -11.32
C ASP A 79 12.91 2.38 -10.76
N TYR A 80 13.18 2.03 -9.50
CA TYR A 80 12.52 0.93 -8.81
C TYR A 80 10.99 1.11 -8.76
N ALA A 81 10.52 2.32 -8.44
CA ALA A 81 9.10 2.60 -8.32
C ALA A 81 8.37 2.42 -9.67
N ALA A 82 8.97 2.89 -10.77
CA ALA A 82 8.44 2.66 -12.11
C ALA A 82 8.44 1.17 -12.51
N GLN A 83 9.28 0.35 -11.90
CA GLN A 83 9.33 -1.11 -12.10
C GLN A 83 8.49 -1.90 -11.08
N GLY A 84 7.77 -1.25 -10.16
CA GLY A 84 7.02 -1.94 -9.11
C GLY A 84 7.92 -2.65 -8.09
N LEU A 85 9.18 -2.23 -8.01
CA LEU A 85 10.19 -2.73 -7.09
C LEU A 85 10.35 -1.75 -5.91
N MET A 86 10.63 -2.29 -4.74
CA MET A 86 10.83 -1.51 -3.51
C MET A 86 12.22 -1.75 -2.95
N LEU A 87 12.84 -0.69 -2.43
CA LEU A 87 14.12 -0.81 -1.73
C LEU A 87 13.92 -1.43 -0.33
N PRO A 88 14.96 -2.07 0.25
CA PRO A 88 14.92 -2.64 1.59
C PRO A 88 14.38 -1.67 2.67
N GLU A 89 14.81 -0.41 2.60
CA GLU A 89 14.38 0.68 3.50
C GLU A 89 12.91 1.10 3.35
N GLN A 90 12.25 0.70 2.27
CA GLN A 90 10.83 0.99 2.02
C GLN A 90 9.94 -0.18 2.43
N ILE A 91 10.37 -1.42 2.18
CA ILE A 91 9.54 -2.63 2.33
C ILE A 91 9.75 -3.39 3.65
N PHE A 92 10.95 -3.34 4.25
CA PHE A 92 11.22 -4.07 5.50
C PHE A 92 10.77 -3.36 6.79
N PRO A 93 10.75 -2.02 6.90
CA PRO A 93 10.25 -1.38 8.12
C PRO A 93 8.80 -1.79 8.41
N ALA A 94 8.61 -2.49 9.52
CA ALA A 94 7.31 -2.90 9.98
C ALA A 94 6.56 -1.73 10.64
N ARG A 95 5.23 -1.82 10.66
CA ARG A 95 4.41 -0.91 11.47
C ARG A 95 4.63 -1.19 12.96
N PRO A 96 4.63 -0.16 13.83
CA PRO A 96 4.61 -0.37 15.27
C PRO A 96 3.39 -1.15 15.72
N CYS A 97 3.60 -2.32 16.32
CA CYS A 97 2.53 -3.19 16.83
C CYS A 97 2.70 -3.55 18.30
N THR A 98 3.89 -3.35 18.85
CA THR A 98 4.18 -3.56 20.27
C THR A 98 4.39 -2.24 20.98
N ARG A 99 4.29 -2.27 22.31
CA ARG A 99 4.60 -1.12 23.17
C ARG A 99 6.02 -0.59 22.92
N GLU A 100 6.98 -1.49 22.74
CA GLU A 100 8.39 -1.15 22.46
C GLU A 100 8.54 -0.50 21.08
N ASP A 101 7.80 -0.97 20.08
CA ASP A 101 7.81 -0.33 18.76
C ASP A 101 7.23 1.08 18.83
N TYR A 102 6.14 1.30 19.58
CA TYR A 102 5.59 2.63 19.81
C TYR A 102 6.59 3.54 20.52
N GLN A 103 7.31 3.04 21.54
CA GLN A 103 8.38 3.79 22.21
C GLN A 103 9.44 4.25 21.21
N ARG A 104 9.97 3.32 20.40
CA ARG A 104 10.98 3.62 19.37
C ARG A 104 10.46 4.59 18.32
N ALA A 105 9.26 4.36 17.82
CA ALA A 105 8.65 5.22 16.80
C ALA A 105 8.49 6.67 17.29
N ILE A 106 8.12 6.87 18.57
CA ILE A 106 8.01 8.20 19.16
C ILE A 106 9.40 8.83 19.34
N GLN A 107 10.36 8.09 19.91
CA GLN A 107 11.73 8.57 20.11
C GLN A 107 12.46 8.92 18.81
N ASP A 108 12.17 8.19 17.72
CA ASP A 108 12.76 8.44 16.40
C ASP A 108 12.14 9.65 15.68
N ASN A 109 10.93 10.08 16.08
CA ASN A 109 10.20 11.16 15.40
C ASN A 109 10.07 12.45 16.21
N VAL A 110 10.38 12.44 17.51
CA VAL A 110 10.26 13.60 18.41
C VAL A 110 11.57 13.82 19.16
N ASP A 111 12.45 14.67 18.61
CA ASP A 111 13.79 14.95 19.15
C ASP A 111 13.79 15.48 20.61
N ASP A 112 12.70 16.10 21.03
CA ASP A 112 12.54 16.66 22.38
C ASP A 112 12.27 15.59 23.45
N VAL A 113 12.04 14.34 23.05
CA VAL A 113 11.75 13.20 23.92
C VAL A 113 12.98 12.30 24.04
N GLU A 114 13.51 12.18 25.26
CA GLU A 114 14.63 11.29 25.59
C GLU A 114 14.14 9.85 25.75
N ARG A 115 13.04 9.64 26.47
CA ARG A 115 12.47 8.32 26.73
C ARG A 115 10.95 8.35 26.82
N VAL A 116 10.33 7.26 26.40
CA VAL A 116 8.88 7.04 26.49
C VAL A 116 8.63 5.72 27.18
N TRP A 117 7.63 5.69 28.05
CA TRP A 117 7.02 4.46 28.52
C TRP A 117 5.61 4.38 27.98
N VAL A 118 5.28 3.22 27.41
CA VAL A 118 3.96 2.91 26.87
C VAL A 118 3.38 1.84 27.78
N THR A 119 2.32 2.17 28.51
CA THR A 119 1.64 1.26 29.45
C THR A 119 0.18 1.09 29.06
N LEU A 120 -0.42 -0.02 29.49
CA LEU A 120 -1.85 -0.27 29.30
C LEU A 120 -2.63 0.40 30.42
N ASP A 121 -3.83 0.90 30.11
CA ASP A 121 -4.77 1.32 31.13
C ASP A 121 -5.21 0.14 32.00
N ALA A 122 -5.20 0.34 33.32
CA ALA A 122 -5.46 -0.72 34.30
C ALA A 122 -6.91 -1.24 34.25
N GLN A 123 -7.86 -0.41 33.82
CA GLN A 123 -9.27 -0.76 33.71
C GLN A 123 -9.63 -1.19 32.29
N CYS A 124 -8.99 -0.60 31.29
CA CYS A 124 -9.27 -0.87 29.88
C CYS A 124 -7.98 -1.16 29.08
N PRO A 125 -7.52 -2.43 29.01
CA PRO A 125 -6.24 -2.82 28.39
C PRO A 125 -6.09 -2.53 26.88
N GLN A 126 -7.08 -1.91 26.25
CA GLN A 126 -7.05 -1.46 24.85
C GLN A 126 -6.64 0.02 24.71
N TYR A 127 -6.53 0.74 25.83
CA TYR A 127 -6.05 2.11 25.86
C TYR A 127 -4.61 2.16 26.36
N TYR A 128 -3.81 3.00 25.71
CA TYR A 128 -2.43 3.26 26.10
C TYR A 128 -2.29 4.55 26.89
N HIS A 129 -1.41 4.54 27.88
CA HIS A 129 -0.85 5.73 28.51
C HIS A 129 0.60 5.92 28.06
N LEU A 130 0.94 7.17 27.74
CA LEU A 130 2.28 7.57 27.32
C LEU A 130 2.90 8.48 28.38
N ASP A 131 3.93 7.98 29.05
CA ASP A 131 4.74 8.79 29.98
C ASP A 131 6.05 9.21 29.30
N LEU A 132 6.30 10.52 29.27
CA LEU A 132 7.40 11.14 28.52
C LEU A 132 8.48 11.68 29.44
N LEU A 133 9.72 11.27 29.21
CA LEU A 133 10.91 11.95 29.69
C LEU A 133 11.47 12.83 28.57
N LEU A 134 11.44 14.14 28.77
CA LEU A 134 11.98 15.11 27.83
C LEU A 134 13.51 15.15 27.90
N THR A 135 14.20 15.55 26.84
CA THR A 135 15.65 15.81 26.87
C THR A 135 16.03 16.98 27.79
N GLU A 136 17.28 17.07 28.24
CA GLU A 136 17.74 18.18 29.10
C GLU A 136 17.46 19.56 28.49
N SER A 137 17.73 19.71 27.19
CA SER A 137 17.49 20.94 26.45
C SER A 137 16.00 21.28 26.35
N ALA A 138 15.14 20.28 26.15
CA ALA A 138 13.68 20.47 26.12
C ALA A 138 13.13 20.84 27.50
N ARG A 139 13.62 20.23 28.58
CA ARG A 139 13.25 20.57 29.96
C ARG A 139 13.55 22.03 30.27
N GLN A 140 14.78 22.50 30.03
CA GLN A 140 15.18 23.89 30.27
C GLN A 140 14.37 24.89 29.43
N ARG A 141 14.10 24.58 28.16
CA ARG A 141 13.24 25.43 27.32
C ARG A 141 11.81 25.48 27.84
N SER A 142 11.28 24.37 28.35
CA SER A 142 9.91 24.29 28.88
C SER A 142 9.71 25.08 30.17
N GLU A 143 10.75 25.26 30.99
CA GLU A 143 10.70 26.13 32.19
C GLU A 143 10.47 27.60 31.80
N HIS A 144 11.06 28.05 30.70
CA HIS A 144 10.91 29.41 30.19
C HIS A 144 9.67 29.60 29.30
N HIS A 145 9.20 28.53 28.65
CA HIS A 145 8.07 28.54 27.73
C HIS A 145 7.12 27.36 28.02
N PRO A 146 6.16 27.51 28.96
CA PRO A 146 5.25 26.44 29.35
C PRO A 146 4.46 25.82 28.18
N ALA A 147 4.10 26.63 27.17
CA ALA A 147 3.39 26.18 25.96
C ALA A 147 4.16 25.13 25.13
N LEU A 148 5.48 25.01 25.32
CA LEU A 148 6.28 23.98 24.68
C LEU A 148 5.88 22.57 25.15
N ARG A 149 5.45 22.42 26.42
CA ARG A 149 4.98 21.13 26.93
C ARG A 149 3.77 20.63 26.13
N ASP A 150 2.80 21.51 25.89
CA ASP A 150 1.59 21.19 25.13
C ASP A 150 1.93 20.85 23.66
N ALA A 151 2.88 21.58 23.06
CA ALA A 151 3.36 21.30 21.71
C ALA A 151 4.03 19.92 21.59
N ILE A 152 4.85 19.53 22.57
CA ILE A 152 5.48 18.20 22.61
C ILE A 152 4.41 17.11 22.77
N ILE A 153 3.44 17.31 23.67
CA ILE A 153 2.32 16.37 23.85
C ILE A 153 1.54 16.21 22.54
N THR A 154 1.26 17.30 21.84
CA THR A 154 0.58 17.26 20.54
C THR A 154 1.41 16.50 19.51
N ALA A 155 2.71 16.78 19.40
CA ALA A 155 3.60 16.08 18.46
C ALA A 155 3.66 14.56 18.73
N VAL A 156 3.77 14.15 20.00
CA VAL A 156 3.75 12.73 20.38
C VAL A 156 2.39 12.09 20.06
N THR A 157 1.29 12.79 20.33
CA THR A 157 -0.08 12.34 20.03
C THR A 157 -0.27 12.13 18.52
N GLU A 158 0.24 13.05 17.70
CA GLU A 158 0.21 12.93 16.24
C GLU A 158 1.03 11.72 15.74
N VAL A 159 2.22 11.48 16.31
CA VAL A 159 3.05 10.32 15.96
C VAL A 159 2.35 9.01 16.34
N TYR A 160 1.69 8.96 17.51
CA TYR A 160 0.89 7.81 17.92
C TYR A 160 -0.27 7.57 16.94
N HIS A 161 -1.12 8.57 16.68
CA HIS A 161 -2.29 8.38 15.82
C HIS A 161 -1.93 8.09 14.35
N ARG A 162 -0.77 8.52 13.87
CA ARG A 162 -0.23 8.10 12.56
C ARG A 162 0.08 6.60 12.52
N ASN A 163 0.52 6.02 13.64
CA ASN A 163 0.92 4.62 13.77
C ASN A 163 -0.13 3.72 14.45
N ARG A 164 -1.25 4.28 14.89
CA ARG A 164 -2.32 3.56 15.62
C ARG A 164 -2.87 2.36 14.86
N ASN A 165 -2.97 1.21 15.52
CA ASN A 165 -3.61 0.03 14.95
C ASN A 165 -5.13 0.04 15.19
N LEU A 166 -5.82 -0.90 14.56
CA LEU A 166 -7.25 -1.11 14.80
C LEU A 166 -7.52 -1.54 16.24
N CYS A 167 -8.60 -1.02 16.82
CA CYS A 167 -9.04 -1.29 18.19
C CYS A 167 -7.94 -1.00 19.25
N GLU A 168 -7.18 0.06 19.02
CA GLU A 168 -6.30 0.69 20.01
C GLU A 168 -6.64 2.18 20.09
N ASP A 169 -6.53 2.78 21.27
CA ASP A 169 -6.67 4.24 21.43
C ASP A 169 -5.78 4.77 22.56
N LEU A 170 -5.63 6.09 22.62
CA LEU A 170 -4.80 6.77 23.60
C LEU A 170 -5.68 7.27 24.76
N ALA A 171 -5.41 6.82 25.98
CA ALA A 171 -6.07 7.36 27.17
C ALA A 171 -5.48 8.72 27.58
N GLY A 172 -4.15 8.87 27.49
CA GLY A 172 -3.49 10.13 27.83
C GLY A 172 -1.99 10.14 27.59
N VAL A 173 -1.45 11.35 27.52
CA VAL A 173 0.00 11.62 27.45
C VAL A 173 0.38 12.51 28.61
N ARG A 174 1.39 12.10 29.36
CA ARG A 174 1.90 12.82 30.50
C ARG A 174 3.40 13.02 30.38
N ILE A 175 3.86 14.23 30.73
CA ILE A 175 5.29 14.48 30.91
C ILE A 175 5.63 14.15 32.36
N ILE A 176 6.65 13.31 32.56
CA ILE A 176 7.18 13.01 33.89
C ILE A 176 7.92 14.24 34.40
N ASP A 177 7.52 14.75 35.56
CA ASP A 177 8.25 15.80 36.24
C ASP A 177 9.54 15.22 36.83
N SER A 178 10.66 15.64 36.27
CA SER A 178 12.01 15.24 36.65
C SER A 178 12.64 16.24 37.62
N ARG A 179 13.38 15.76 38.62
CA ARG A 179 14.23 16.62 39.48
C ARG A 179 15.71 16.32 39.27
N GLY A 180 16.53 17.38 39.32
CA GLY A 180 17.98 17.23 39.40
C GLY A 180 18.39 16.80 40.81
N LEU A 181 19.29 15.83 40.93
CA LEU A 181 19.76 15.27 42.19
C LEU A 181 21.27 15.47 42.33
N ARG A 182 21.71 15.98 43.48
CA ARG A 182 23.13 16.09 43.82
C ARG A 182 23.62 14.79 44.44
N LEU A 183 24.74 14.28 43.91
CA LEU A 183 25.42 13.09 44.41
C LEU A 183 26.38 13.45 45.54
N TYR A 184 26.12 12.93 46.73
CA TYR A 184 27.00 13.00 47.90
C TYR A 184 27.55 11.61 48.17
N ALA A 185 28.87 11.47 48.24
CA ALA A 185 29.48 10.21 48.62
C ALA A 185 30.79 10.39 49.38
N ASP A 186 30.95 9.62 50.45
CA ASP A 186 32.19 9.50 51.22
C ASP A 186 32.80 8.12 50.91
N ILE A 187 33.95 8.09 50.25
CA ILE A 187 34.51 6.87 49.64
C ILE A 187 35.97 6.68 50.05
N GLU A 188 36.29 5.51 50.57
CA GLU A 188 37.66 5.07 50.81
C GLU A 188 38.24 4.44 49.54
N LEU A 189 39.43 4.90 49.13
CA LEU A 189 40.12 4.45 47.94
C LEU A 189 41.17 3.38 48.27
N GLN A 190 41.41 2.46 47.33
CA GLN A 190 42.51 1.49 47.41
C GLN A 190 43.88 2.13 47.08
N ARG A 191 43.89 3.20 46.28
CA ARG A 191 45.09 3.94 45.84
C ARG A 191 44.78 5.43 45.69
N HIS A 192 45.79 6.29 45.88
CA HIS A 192 45.60 7.75 45.80
C HIS A 192 45.81 8.35 44.39
N ASP A 193 46.38 7.60 43.43
CA ASP A 193 46.90 8.15 42.16
C ASP A 193 45.87 8.46 41.07
N ASN A 194 44.58 8.17 41.27
CA ASN A 194 43.58 8.25 40.19
C ASN A 194 42.22 8.80 40.63
N ALA A 195 42.21 9.68 41.64
CA ALA A 195 40.99 10.25 42.22
C ALA A 195 40.11 10.97 41.18
N ASP A 196 40.68 11.78 40.30
CA ASP A 196 39.94 12.53 39.26
C ASP A 196 39.27 11.63 38.22
N ALA A 197 39.88 10.50 37.85
CA ALA A 197 39.26 9.53 36.95
C ALA A 197 38.13 8.77 37.62
N LEU A 198 38.36 8.36 38.87
CA LEU A 198 37.36 7.61 39.61
C LEU A 198 36.15 8.48 39.93
N ALA A 199 36.35 9.76 40.23
CA ALA A 199 35.25 10.73 40.35
C ALA A 199 34.44 10.83 39.05
N ALA A 200 35.11 10.90 37.89
CA ALA A 200 34.43 10.91 36.60
C ALA A 200 33.65 9.61 36.35
N ASP A 201 34.24 8.45 36.67
CA ASP A 201 33.58 7.15 36.53
C ASP A 201 32.39 7.02 37.49
N ILE A 202 32.47 7.53 38.73
CA ILE A 202 31.36 7.54 39.69
C ILE A 202 30.19 8.39 39.19
N TYR A 203 30.44 9.61 38.71
CA TYR A 203 29.39 10.46 38.13
C TYR A 203 28.77 9.80 36.89
N PHE A 204 29.60 9.20 36.02
CA PHE A 204 29.12 8.48 34.84
C PHE A 204 28.26 7.25 35.20
N GLN A 205 28.70 6.42 36.15
CA GLN A 205 27.92 5.25 36.59
C GLN A 205 26.62 5.65 37.29
N ALA A 206 26.63 6.73 38.08
CA ALA A 206 25.42 7.25 38.71
C ALA A 206 24.43 7.79 37.66
N GLU A 207 24.90 8.51 36.64
CA GLU A 207 24.09 8.97 35.52
C GLU A 207 23.49 7.80 34.72
N GLN A 208 24.31 6.80 34.37
CA GLN A 208 23.88 5.58 33.67
C GLN A 208 22.87 4.76 34.47
N TRP A 209 23.08 4.64 35.78
CA TRP A 209 22.18 3.96 36.69
C TRP A 209 20.84 4.68 36.85
N LEU A 210 20.79 6.02 36.73
CA LEU A 210 19.55 6.82 36.72
C LEU A 210 18.88 6.85 35.34
N ARG A 211 19.61 6.70 34.23
CA ARG A 211 19.02 6.53 32.89
C ARG A 211 18.40 5.15 32.67
N GLY A 212 18.96 4.10 33.26
CA GLY A 212 18.39 2.75 33.20
C GLY A 212 18.89 1.87 32.08
N ASP A 213 20.14 2.06 31.65
CA ASP A 213 20.74 1.30 30.55
C ASP A 213 21.10 -0.16 30.94
N ASP A 214 20.93 -0.55 32.22
CA ASP A 214 21.27 -1.89 32.72
C ASP A 214 20.09 -2.89 32.72
N THR A 215 18.84 -2.43 32.61
CA THR A 215 17.69 -3.36 32.59
C THR A 215 17.59 -4.00 31.22
N ARG A 216 17.98 -5.28 31.11
CA ARG A 216 17.62 -6.11 29.95
C ARG A 216 16.08 -6.09 29.81
N ALA A 217 15.60 -5.85 28.60
CA ALA A 217 14.17 -5.78 28.29
C ALA A 217 13.38 -7.03 28.77
N ASP A 218 14.05 -8.17 28.89
CA ASP A 218 13.44 -9.47 29.23
C ASP A 218 13.02 -9.64 30.71
N GLU A 219 13.35 -8.72 31.63
CA GLU A 219 13.12 -8.90 33.09
C GLU A 219 12.03 -7.99 33.71
N ILE A 220 11.36 -7.14 32.92
CA ILE A 220 10.27 -6.28 33.44
C ILE A 220 8.93 -7.03 33.24
N PRO A 221 8.15 -7.32 34.31
CA PRO A 221 6.80 -7.85 34.15
C PRO A 221 5.93 -6.83 33.39
N ASP A 222 5.18 -7.31 32.40
CA ASP A 222 4.37 -6.50 31.48
C ASP A 222 3.36 -5.54 32.13
N ASN A 223 3.11 -5.65 33.44
CA ASN A 223 2.03 -4.96 34.15
C ASN A 223 2.48 -3.94 35.22
N ASP A 224 3.77 -3.63 35.37
CA ASP A 224 4.18 -2.63 36.37
C ASP A 224 4.18 -1.21 35.76
N PRO A 225 3.27 -0.30 36.16
CA PRO A 225 3.07 1.02 35.54
C PRO A 225 4.22 2.01 35.76
N MET A 226 5.25 1.62 36.52
CA MET A 226 6.48 2.40 36.68
C MET A 226 7.67 1.48 36.50
N ALA A 227 8.70 1.93 35.78
CA ALA A 227 10.01 1.29 35.83
C ALA A 227 10.39 1.03 37.30
N PRO A 228 10.98 -0.13 37.63
CA PRO A 228 11.17 -0.58 39.01
C PRO A 228 11.76 0.57 39.82
N THR A 229 11.08 0.94 40.91
CA THR A 229 11.52 1.98 41.82
C THR A 229 12.97 1.69 42.20
N ARG A 230 13.88 2.53 41.70
CA ARG A 230 15.31 2.27 41.89
C ARG A 230 15.66 2.56 43.34
N THR A 231 16.42 1.66 43.95
CA THR A 231 16.87 1.82 45.33
C THR A 231 18.34 2.22 45.37
N LEU A 232 18.73 3.08 46.31
CA LEU A 232 20.14 3.47 46.50
C LEU A 232 21.08 2.26 46.69
N SER A 233 20.56 1.14 47.21
CA SER A 233 21.30 -0.12 47.38
C SER A 233 21.84 -0.68 46.05
N SER A 234 21.08 -0.52 44.96
CA SER A 234 21.53 -0.96 43.62
C SER A 234 22.66 -0.06 43.08
N LEU A 235 22.57 1.26 43.28
CA LEU A 235 23.64 2.19 42.94
C LEU A 235 24.91 1.91 43.76
N TYR A 236 24.76 1.63 45.07
CA TYR A 236 25.88 1.26 45.93
C TYR A 236 26.63 0.03 45.39
N THR A 237 25.90 -1.01 44.97
CA THR A 237 26.46 -2.24 44.41
C THR A 237 27.18 -1.99 43.08
N ARG A 238 26.69 -1.05 42.28
CA ARG A 238 27.31 -0.64 41.03
C ARG A 238 28.58 0.19 41.24
N LEU A 239 28.59 1.07 42.24
CA LEU A 239 29.75 1.90 42.54
C LEU A 239 30.85 1.08 43.22
N ILE A 240 30.53 0.23 44.19
CA ILE A 240 31.54 -0.58 44.92
C ILE A 240 32.30 -1.56 44.01
N SER A 241 31.75 -1.93 42.85
CA SER A 241 32.41 -2.80 41.87
C SER A 241 33.43 -2.07 40.98
N LEU A 242 33.52 -0.74 41.06
CA LEU A 242 34.54 0.03 40.37
C LEU A 242 35.93 -0.25 40.93
N ASP A 243 36.88 -0.53 40.03
CA ASP A 243 38.28 -0.76 40.39
C ASP A 243 38.88 0.49 41.05
N GLY A 244 39.46 0.32 42.23
CA GLY A 244 40.02 1.42 43.04
C GLY A 244 39.15 1.90 44.20
N ILE A 245 37.89 1.46 44.33
CA ILE A 245 37.07 1.70 45.54
C ILE A 245 37.27 0.57 46.54
N SER A 246 37.54 0.88 47.82
CA SER A 246 37.62 -0.13 48.88
C SER A 246 36.31 -0.22 49.67
N HIS A 247 35.73 0.92 50.04
CA HIS A 247 34.46 0.96 50.77
C HIS A 247 33.77 2.31 50.56
N ILE A 248 32.43 2.33 50.58
CA ILE A 248 31.62 3.55 50.50
C ILE A 248 30.98 3.75 51.88
N GLN A 249 31.42 4.78 52.60
CA GLN A 249 30.97 5.06 53.97
C GLN A 249 29.59 5.72 54.00
N GLN A 250 29.35 6.62 53.04
CA GLN A 250 28.07 7.31 52.88
C GLN A 250 27.76 7.50 51.41
N LEU A 251 26.51 7.29 51.01
CA LEU A 251 26.00 7.56 49.66
C LEU A 251 24.61 8.17 49.77
N ARG A 252 24.41 9.36 49.20
CA ARG A 252 23.13 10.07 49.20
C ARG A 252 22.92 10.78 47.86
N LEU A 253 21.69 10.75 47.39
CA LEU A 253 21.19 11.60 46.30
C LEU A 253 20.16 12.56 46.90
N ILE A 254 20.33 13.87 46.70
CA ILE A 254 19.48 14.88 47.34
C ILE A 254 19.12 15.97 46.31
N PRO A 255 17.84 16.39 46.20
CA PRO A 255 17.47 17.52 45.34
C PRO A 255 18.13 18.83 45.83
N PRO A 256 18.43 19.80 44.94
CA PRO A 256 18.91 21.10 45.35
C PRO A 256 17.84 21.84 46.17
N PRO A 257 18.23 22.70 47.13
CA PRO A 257 17.28 23.54 47.85
C PRO A 257 16.55 24.45 46.87
N GLU A 258 15.20 24.50 46.94
CA GLU A 258 14.38 25.38 46.11
C GLU A 258 14.80 26.85 46.33
N ARG A 259 14.96 27.61 45.24
CA ARG A 259 15.19 29.06 45.33
C ARG A 259 13.90 29.71 45.81
N GLU A 260 13.95 30.45 46.91
CA GLU A 260 12.89 31.38 47.35
C GLU A 260 12.50 32.32 46.19
N GLY A 261 11.39 32.03 45.51
CA GLY A 261 11.00 32.80 44.33
C GLY A 261 9.87 32.21 43.48
N ALA A 262 8.90 31.52 44.06
CA ALA A 262 7.60 31.28 43.42
C ALA A 262 6.54 31.11 44.51
N SER A 263 5.88 32.20 44.86
CA SER A 263 4.69 32.15 45.71
C SER A 263 3.53 31.62 44.87
N ASP A 264 3.17 30.36 45.03
CA ASP A 264 1.79 29.93 44.86
C ASP A 264 1.34 29.16 46.09
N ALA A 265 0.37 29.78 46.78
CA ALA A 265 -0.21 29.29 48.01
C ALA A 265 -1.12 28.10 47.70
N ARG A 266 -0.66 26.88 48.01
CA ARG A 266 -1.41 25.77 48.62
C ARG A 266 -0.59 24.47 48.59
N SER A 267 0.25 24.28 49.61
CA SER A 267 0.47 22.95 50.19
C SER A 267 1.17 23.15 51.54
N ASP A 268 0.37 23.05 52.59
CA ASP A 268 0.83 23.11 53.97
C ASP A 268 1.24 21.70 54.40
N HIS A 269 2.37 21.21 53.87
CA HIS A 269 3.00 19.96 54.29
C HIS A 269 4.49 20.17 54.58
N LEU A 270 4.77 20.37 55.87
CA LEU A 270 5.99 20.02 56.61
C LEU A 270 7.31 19.93 55.82
N ARG A 271 8.12 20.98 56.00
CA ARG A 271 9.58 21.05 55.84
C ARG A 271 10.30 19.73 56.20
N SER A 272 10.88 19.06 55.21
CA SER A 272 11.95 18.05 55.41
C SER A 272 13.15 18.34 54.51
N ASP A 273 13.87 19.41 54.81
CA ASP A 273 15.15 19.70 54.16
C ASP A 273 16.21 18.65 54.62
N ASN A 274 16.83 17.95 53.67
CA ASN A 274 17.98 17.00 53.79
C ASN A 274 17.73 15.47 53.88
N VAL A 275 16.53 14.95 53.59
CA VAL A 275 16.33 13.48 53.52
C VAL A 275 16.47 12.99 52.08
N SER A 276 17.34 12.00 51.82
CA SER A 276 17.39 11.33 50.52
C SER A 276 16.07 10.62 50.25
N PRO A 277 15.46 10.80 49.06
CA PRO A 277 14.22 10.11 48.74
C PRO A 277 14.45 8.59 48.74
N GLU A 278 13.49 7.84 49.29
CA GLU A 278 13.54 6.37 49.33
C GLU A 278 13.32 5.74 47.94
N HIS A 279 12.67 6.48 47.03
CA HIS A 279 12.32 6.06 45.68
C HIS A 279 12.73 7.13 44.65
N PHE A 280 13.41 6.71 43.58
CA PHE A 280 13.86 7.57 42.49
C PHE A 280 12.98 7.39 41.26
N SER A 281 12.56 8.50 40.66
CA SER A 281 11.76 8.48 39.44
C SER A 281 12.66 8.22 38.22
N PRO A 282 12.16 7.58 37.16
CA PRO A 282 12.93 7.33 35.94
C PRO A 282 13.38 8.61 35.21
N GLY A 283 12.73 9.74 35.48
CA GLY A 283 13.12 11.04 34.96
C GLY A 283 14.12 11.81 35.81
N ASP A 284 14.46 11.33 37.01
CA ASP A 284 15.45 11.99 37.86
C ASP A 284 16.85 11.92 37.22
N TRP A 285 17.66 12.97 37.37
CA TRP A 285 19.00 13.02 36.76
C TRP A 285 20.06 13.52 37.74
N VAL A 286 21.32 13.14 37.52
CA VAL A 286 22.44 13.58 38.37
C VAL A 286 22.92 14.95 37.94
N LEU A 287 22.86 15.93 38.86
CA LEU A 287 23.45 17.26 38.67
C LEU A 287 24.96 17.13 38.52
N LEU A 288 25.45 17.29 37.29
CA LEU A 288 26.87 17.29 37.00
C LEU A 288 27.53 18.58 37.53
N PRO A 289 28.71 18.47 38.15
CA PRO A 289 29.40 19.62 38.72
C PRO A 289 29.83 20.60 37.62
N LYS A 290 29.49 21.88 37.76
CA LYS A 290 29.88 22.96 36.82
C LYS A 290 31.11 23.73 37.31
N LYS A 291 31.39 23.65 38.61
CA LYS A 291 32.57 24.21 39.29
C LYS A 291 33.02 23.26 40.40
N HIS A 292 34.22 23.51 40.93
CA HIS A 292 34.81 22.67 41.99
C HIS A 292 33.89 22.55 43.24
N ASP A 293 33.21 23.63 43.64
CA ASP A 293 32.29 23.61 44.80
C ASP A 293 31.08 22.68 44.63
N ASP A 294 30.74 22.31 43.40
CA ASP A 294 29.60 21.43 43.11
C ASP A 294 29.96 19.95 43.29
N ILE A 295 31.25 19.64 43.53
CA ILE A 295 31.71 18.28 43.83
C ILE A 295 31.41 17.99 45.31
N HIS A 296 30.51 17.04 45.54
CA HIS A 296 30.17 16.57 46.89
C HIS A 296 30.68 15.15 47.18
N LEU A 297 31.73 14.74 46.46
CA LEU A 297 32.48 13.50 46.69
C LEU A 297 33.67 13.79 47.63
N ARG A 298 33.80 13.01 48.71
CA ARG A 298 34.97 13.03 49.59
C ARG A 298 35.72 11.72 49.48
N PHE A 299 36.96 11.79 49.02
CA PHE A 299 37.83 10.63 48.93
C PHE A 299 38.85 10.60 50.05
N THR A 300 38.99 9.44 50.67
CA THR A 300 40.01 9.18 51.70
C THR A 300 40.85 7.97 51.31
N HIS A 301 42.13 8.00 51.65
CA HIS A 301 43.02 6.85 51.52
C HIS A 301 43.86 6.73 52.79
N GLN A 302 43.69 5.63 53.52
CA GLN A 302 44.26 5.42 54.85
C GLN A 302 43.90 6.57 55.83
N GLY A 303 42.69 7.11 55.70
CA GLY A 303 42.20 8.22 56.52
C GLY A 303 42.71 9.62 56.12
N TYR A 304 43.52 9.75 55.08
CA TYR A 304 43.94 11.06 54.55
C TYR A 304 43.05 11.51 53.38
N PRO A 305 42.62 12.78 53.31
CA PRO A 305 41.79 13.28 52.22
C PRO A 305 42.59 13.37 50.91
N VAL A 306 42.00 12.88 49.82
CA VAL A 306 42.58 12.93 48.47
C VAL A 306 41.84 14.00 47.65
N PRO A 307 42.54 15.03 47.13
CA PRO A 307 41.88 16.10 46.37
C PRO A 307 41.44 15.62 44.98
N ILE A 308 40.32 16.15 44.49
CA ILE A 308 39.80 15.91 43.15
C ILE A 308 40.07 17.16 42.29
N ASP A 309 40.83 17.00 41.21
CA ASP A 309 41.00 18.06 40.20
C ASP A 309 39.75 18.13 39.30
N PHE A 310 39.00 19.23 39.41
CA PHE A 310 37.78 19.46 38.62
C PHE A 310 38.04 19.50 37.10
N SER A 311 39.15 20.12 36.67
CA SER A 311 39.46 20.25 35.24
C SER A 311 39.83 18.89 34.64
N ALA A 312 40.63 18.09 35.34
CA ALA A 312 40.97 16.74 34.90
C ALA A 312 39.75 15.80 34.90
N MET A 313 38.93 15.84 35.95
CA MET A 313 37.70 15.05 36.08
C MET A 313 36.69 15.38 34.97
N SER A 314 36.41 16.67 34.72
CA SER A 314 35.42 17.09 33.71
C SER A 314 35.80 16.66 32.29
N ILE A 315 37.08 16.77 31.91
CA ILE A 315 37.59 16.27 30.61
C ILE A 315 37.36 14.77 30.47
N ARG A 316 37.66 13.99 31.53
CA ARG A 316 37.46 12.54 31.53
C ARG A 316 35.98 12.16 31.46
N LEU A 317 35.11 12.86 32.19
CA LEU A 317 33.66 12.64 32.17
C LEU A 317 33.07 12.87 30.77
N VAL A 318 33.40 14.01 30.14
CA VAL A 318 32.96 14.32 28.77
C VAL A 318 33.46 13.27 27.79
N ARG A 319 34.70 12.81 27.92
CA ARG A 319 35.25 11.75 27.07
C ARG A 319 34.52 10.42 27.23
N ARG A 320 34.15 10.06 28.47
CA ARG A 320 33.35 8.86 28.78
C ARG A 320 31.95 8.95 28.17
N GLN A 321 31.28 10.10 28.33
CA GLN A 321 29.96 10.35 27.74
C GLN A 321 30.00 10.29 26.21
N ALA A 322 31.03 10.88 25.56
CA ALA A 322 31.21 10.84 24.11
C ALA A 322 31.46 9.41 23.58
N GLN A 323 32.23 8.59 24.31
CA GLN A 323 32.47 7.19 23.96
C GLN A 323 31.20 6.34 24.05
N ALA A 324 30.33 6.60 25.02
CA ALA A 324 29.05 5.91 25.17
C ALA A 324 28.02 6.34 24.09
N GLY A 325 27.94 7.64 23.79
CA GLY A 325 27.02 8.16 22.75
C GLY A 325 27.41 7.79 21.31
N SER A 326 28.71 7.63 21.04
CA SER A 326 29.23 7.30 19.70
C SER A 326 28.74 5.95 19.16
N LEU A 327 28.51 4.95 20.01
CA LEU A 327 28.16 3.61 19.55
C LEU A 327 26.75 3.56 18.94
N GLY A 328 25.77 4.23 19.55
CA GLY A 328 24.40 4.33 19.04
C GLY A 328 24.30 5.15 17.75
N GLU A 329 25.02 6.29 17.67
CA GLU A 329 25.12 7.07 16.44
C GLU A 329 25.86 6.33 15.32
N GLN A 330 26.91 5.57 15.65
CA GLN A 330 27.65 4.76 14.67
C GLN A 330 26.78 3.63 14.12
N ILE A 331 25.99 2.95 14.95
CA ILE A 331 25.04 1.94 14.51
C ILE A 331 23.96 2.57 13.61
N ARG A 332 23.35 3.70 14.02
CA ARG A 332 22.37 4.45 13.20
C ARG A 332 22.94 4.88 11.84
N ARG A 333 24.19 5.39 11.80
CA ARG A 333 24.86 5.81 10.55
C ARG A 333 25.31 4.63 9.68
N GLN A 334 25.55 3.45 10.26
CA GLN A 334 25.93 2.25 9.51
C GLN A 334 24.72 1.58 8.84
N THR A 335 23.50 1.77 9.34
CA THR A 335 22.28 1.19 8.75
C THR A 335 22.03 1.65 7.31
N ASP A 336 22.34 2.91 6.96
CA ASP A 336 22.24 3.43 5.58
C ASP A 336 23.21 2.76 4.58
N THR A 337 24.18 1.97 5.06
CA THR A 337 25.21 1.34 4.22
C THR A 337 25.06 -0.18 4.04
N LEU A 338 24.01 -0.79 4.60
CA LEU A 338 23.92 -2.26 4.69
C LEU A 338 23.63 -2.98 3.36
N THR A 339 22.98 -2.33 2.38
CA THR A 339 22.80 -2.91 1.04
C THR A 339 22.76 -1.81 -0.03
N PRO A 340 23.86 -1.57 -0.79
CA PRO A 340 23.80 -0.63 -1.91
C PRO A 340 22.84 -1.16 -2.99
N ALA A 341 22.01 -0.28 -3.54
CA ALA A 341 21.10 -0.63 -4.62
C ALA A 341 21.89 -1.12 -5.85
N PRO A 342 21.42 -2.15 -6.57
CA PRO A 342 22.09 -2.58 -7.79
C PRO A 342 22.15 -1.43 -8.82
N HIS A 343 23.30 -1.32 -9.47
CA HIS A 343 23.54 -0.40 -10.58
C HIS A 343 23.55 -1.19 -11.88
N GLY A 344 22.85 -0.70 -12.89
CA GLY A 344 22.93 -1.24 -14.24
C GLY A 344 23.61 -0.26 -15.19
N THR A 345 24.05 -0.79 -16.33
CA THR A 345 24.62 -0.04 -17.44
C THR A 345 23.57 0.11 -18.52
N TRP A 346 23.33 1.34 -18.98
CA TRP A 346 22.44 1.56 -20.12
C TRP A 346 23.01 0.91 -21.39
N ARG A 347 22.18 0.12 -22.09
CA ARG A 347 22.53 -0.56 -23.34
C ARG A 347 21.53 -0.22 -24.45
N THR A 348 22.03 -0.05 -25.67
CA THR A 348 21.22 0.21 -26.86
C THR A 348 20.67 -1.09 -27.47
N LEU A 349 19.67 -1.67 -26.83
CA LEU A 349 19.13 -2.99 -27.20
C LEU A 349 18.37 -3.01 -28.54
N ALA A 350 17.80 -1.89 -28.95
CA ALA A 350 16.98 -1.76 -30.16
C ALA A 350 17.80 -1.74 -31.47
N GLU A 351 19.11 -1.50 -31.40
CA GLU A 351 19.94 -1.33 -32.59
C GLU A 351 20.14 -2.66 -33.32
N TYR A 352 19.78 -2.72 -34.59
CA TYR A 352 19.91 -3.92 -35.43
C TYR A 352 20.84 -3.64 -36.62
N HIS A 353 21.78 -4.55 -36.86
CA HIS A 353 22.70 -4.52 -37.99
C HIS A 353 22.37 -5.63 -38.97
N SER A 354 22.19 -5.28 -40.26
CA SER A 354 21.74 -6.24 -41.26
C SER A 354 22.82 -7.22 -41.70
N LEU A 355 22.38 -8.46 -41.96
CA LEU A 355 23.18 -9.53 -42.55
C LEU A 355 23.70 -9.15 -43.94
N GLN A 356 23.03 -8.24 -44.67
CA GLN A 356 23.45 -7.78 -45.99
C GLN A 356 24.92 -7.34 -46.03
N SER A 357 25.40 -6.74 -44.94
CA SER A 357 26.79 -6.26 -44.81
C SER A 357 27.82 -7.38 -44.64
N LEU A 358 27.39 -8.56 -44.16
CA LEU A 358 28.25 -9.71 -43.92
C LEU A 358 28.41 -10.61 -45.15
N PHE A 359 27.50 -10.50 -46.12
CA PHE A 359 27.59 -11.26 -47.36
C PHE A 359 28.83 -10.85 -48.19
N PRO A 360 29.48 -11.80 -48.89
CA PRO A 360 30.53 -11.47 -49.84
C PRO A 360 30.07 -10.43 -50.87
N ARG A 361 30.95 -9.47 -51.21
CA ARG A 361 30.61 -8.34 -52.09
C ARG A 361 30.04 -8.72 -53.45
N VAL A 362 30.27 -9.95 -53.91
CA VAL A 362 29.71 -10.48 -55.17
C VAL A 362 28.17 -10.53 -55.18
N TYR A 363 27.53 -10.66 -54.01
CA TYR A 363 26.07 -10.66 -53.86
C TYR A 363 25.45 -9.25 -53.96
N GLN A 364 26.27 -8.19 -53.81
CA GLN A 364 25.88 -6.78 -53.99
C GLN A 364 24.67 -6.32 -53.15
N LEU A 365 24.46 -6.95 -51.99
CA LEU A 365 23.31 -6.66 -51.13
C LEU A 365 23.45 -5.31 -50.43
N ASP A 366 24.59 -5.01 -49.81
CA ASP A 366 24.82 -3.75 -49.09
C ASP A 366 25.32 -2.60 -50.00
N ALA A 367 25.10 -2.68 -51.31
CA ALA A 367 25.55 -1.64 -52.23
C ALA A 367 24.62 -0.39 -52.15
N PRO A 368 25.14 0.81 -51.81
CA PRO A 368 24.33 2.03 -51.68
C PRO A 368 23.85 2.57 -53.03
N ARG A 369 24.55 2.24 -54.12
CA ARG A 369 24.13 2.49 -55.50
C ARG A 369 24.59 1.32 -56.36
N PHE A 370 23.68 0.84 -57.21
CA PHE A 370 24.04 -0.18 -58.20
C PHE A 370 25.00 0.41 -59.24
N PRO A 371 26.00 -0.36 -59.72
CA PRO A 371 26.85 0.06 -60.81
C PRO A 371 26.02 0.45 -62.05
N ALA A 372 26.39 1.53 -62.74
CA ALA A 372 25.67 1.99 -63.93
C ALA A 372 25.61 0.95 -65.07
N ALA A 373 26.49 -0.06 -65.03
CA ALA A 373 26.56 -1.17 -65.98
C ALA A 373 25.71 -2.40 -65.58
N MET A 374 25.04 -2.39 -64.42
CA MET A 374 24.23 -3.52 -63.96
C MET A 374 22.98 -3.71 -64.84
N ARG A 375 22.69 -4.95 -65.22
CA ARG A 375 21.50 -5.27 -66.04
C ARG A 375 20.22 -5.17 -65.19
N PRO A 376 19.08 -4.75 -65.76
CA PRO A 376 17.79 -4.70 -65.02
C PRO A 376 17.33 -6.04 -64.42
N GLN A 377 17.80 -7.17 -64.96
CA GLN A 377 17.54 -8.49 -64.41
C GLN A 377 18.36 -8.78 -63.14
N GLU A 378 19.63 -8.37 -63.12
CA GLU A 378 20.51 -8.51 -61.95
C GLU A 378 19.97 -7.66 -60.80
N HIS A 379 19.51 -6.45 -61.09
CA HIS A 379 18.85 -5.59 -60.12
C HIS A 379 17.64 -6.28 -59.48
N ARG A 380 16.77 -6.90 -60.29
CA ARG A 380 15.60 -7.64 -59.80
C ARG A 380 15.97 -8.88 -58.97
N GLN A 381 17.04 -9.58 -59.33
CA GLN A 381 17.52 -10.74 -58.57
C GLN A 381 18.06 -10.33 -57.19
N VAL A 382 18.80 -9.21 -57.12
CA VAL A 382 19.25 -8.65 -55.83
C VAL A 382 18.05 -8.27 -54.97
N GLN A 383 17.04 -7.60 -55.54
CA GLN A 383 15.84 -7.24 -54.79
C GLN A 383 15.02 -8.47 -54.35
N GLN A 384 14.95 -9.51 -55.18
CA GLN A 384 14.33 -10.78 -54.79
C GLN A 384 15.07 -11.43 -53.61
N PHE A 385 16.41 -11.42 -53.62
CA PHE A 385 17.19 -12.00 -52.53
C PHE A 385 17.08 -11.15 -51.25
N ARG A 386 17.07 -9.81 -51.36
CA ARG A 386 16.74 -8.93 -50.24
C ARG A 386 15.36 -9.25 -49.66
N GLY A 387 14.33 -9.41 -50.50
CA GLY A 387 13.00 -9.82 -50.05
C GLY A 387 13.00 -11.16 -49.29
N TYR A 388 13.83 -12.11 -49.71
CA TYR A 388 14.00 -13.39 -49.01
C TYR A 388 14.72 -13.22 -47.66
N LEU A 389 15.80 -12.43 -47.60
CA LEU A 389 16.52 -12.14 -46.36
C LEU A 389 15.65 -11.41 -45.33
N LEU A 390 14.78 -10.50 -45.78
CA LEU A 390 13.90 -9.72 -44.92
C LEU A 390 13.02 -10.60 -44.01
N LEU A 391 12.66 -11.81 -44.44
CA LEU A 391 11.89 -12.77 -43.63
C LEU A 391 12.61 -13.15 -42.34
N PHE A 392 13.94 -13.32 -42.40
CA PHE A 392 14.78 -13.65 -41.25
C PHE A 392 15.16 -12.39 -40.47
N GLU A 393 15.55 -11.35 -41.19
CA GLU A 393 16.03 -10.10 -40.59
C GLU A 393 14.94 -9.36 -39.82
N GLN A 394 13.68 -9.42 -40.27
CA GLN A 394 12.57 -8.85 -39.52
C GLN A 394 12.36 -9.55 -38.17
N LEU A 395 12.54 -10.88 -38.10
CA LEU A 395 12.39 -11.63 -36.85
C LEU A 395 13.46 -11.21 -35.84
N MET A 396 14.70 -11.04 -36.29
CA MET A 396 15.81 -10.58 -35.45
C MET A 396 15.64 -9.12 -35.03
N ALA A 397 15.17 -8.24 -35.93
CA ALA A 397 14.84 -6.85 -35.59
C ALA A 397 13.70 -6.77 -34.56
N ASN A 398 12.68 -7.62 -34.68
CA ASN A 398 11.61 -7.75 -33.70
C ASN A 398 12.12 -8.27 -32.35
N PHE A 399 13.09 -9.18 -32.36
CA PHE A 399 13.73 -9.64 -31.13
C PHE A 399 14.42 -8.49 -30.38
N CYS A 400 15.24 -7.68 -31.06
CA CYS A 400 15.86 -6.48 -30.49
C CYS A 400 14.83 -5.47 -29.95
N ALA A 401 13.72 -5.28 -30.68
CA ALA A 401 12.62 -4.44 -30.22
C ALA A 401 11.96 -5.01 -28.94
N ASN A 402 11.78 -6.33 -28.85
CA ASN A 402 11.23 -6.99 -27.66
C ASN A 402 12.17 -6.91 -26.46
N LEU A 403 13.50 -7.04 -26.65
CA LEU A 403 14.47 -6.82 -25.59
C LEU A 403 14.35 -5.42 -24.99
N THR A 404 14.20 -4.41 -25.85
CA THR A 404 13.99 -3.02 -25.41
C THR A 404 12.66 -2.86 -24.65
N ASN A 405 11.63 -3.59 -25.07
CA ASN A 405 10.31 -3.58 -24.45
C ASN A 405 10.25 -4.31 -23.10
N LEU A 406 11.30 -5.06 -22.69
CA LEU A 406 11.29 -5.79 -21.42
C LEU A 406 11.06 -4.86 -20.22
N ARG A 407 11.68 -3.68 -20.22
CA ARG A 407 11.50 -2.68 -19.15
C ARG A 407 10.04 -2.24 -19.00
N ASP A 408 9.34 -2.03 -20.11
CA ASP A 408 7.95 -1.59 -20.08
C ASP A 408 7.03 -2.79 -19.77
N LEU A 409 7.38 -3.98 -20.26
CA LEU A 409 6.66 -5.23 -20.02
C LEU A 409 6.65 -5.62 -18.53
N PHE A 410 7.79 -5.51 -17.84
CA PHE A 410 7.92 -5.81 -16.40
C PHE A 410 7.55 -4.64 -15.48
N SER A 411 7.18 -3.48 -16.03
CA SER A 411 6.66 -2.36 -15.24
C SER A 411 5.19 -2.57 -14.83
N PRO A 412 4.68 -1.87 -13.78
CA PRO A 412 3.25 -1.78 -13.50
C PRO A 412 2.46 -0.99 -14.55
N SER A 413 3.11 -0.25 -15.47
CA SER A 413 2.39 0.50 -16.51
C SER A 413 1.62 -0.44 -17.44
N ILE A 414 0.43 0.02 -17.81
CA ILE A 414 -0.48 -0.69 -18.72
C ILE A 414 -0.81 0.14 -19.97
N ASP A 415 -0.17 1.30 -20.13
CA ASP A 415 -0.48 2.32 -21.15
C ASP A 415 -0.18 1.84 -22.57
N THR A 416 0.75 0.90 -22.71
CA THR A 416 1.19 0.39 -24.01
C THR A 416 0.14 -0.48 -24.69
N GLY A 417 -0.76 -1.10 -23.92
CA GLY A 417 -1.79 -2.02 -24.44
C GLY A 417 -1.24 -3.24 -25.19
N ARG A 418 0.07 -3.53 -25.07
CA ARG A 418 0.75 -4.59 -25.82
C ARG A 418 1.91 -5.19 -25.03
N SER A 419 2.12 -6.49 -25.23
CA SER A 419 3.23 -7.25 -24.64
C SER A 419 4.42 -7.39 -25.59
N TYR A 420 4.16 -7.34 -26.90
CA TYR A 420 5.17 -7.47 -27.93
C TYR A 420 5.45 -6.14 -28.61
N ALA A 421 6.73 -5.93 -28.95
CA ALA A 421 7.19 -4.85 -29.79
C ALA A 421 7.74 -5.40 -31.11
N PHE A 422 7.78 -4.54 -32.11
CA PHE A 422 8.38 -4.81 -33.41
C PHE A 422 9.23 -3.61 -33.83
N GLY A 423 10.32 -3.87 -34.55
CA GLY A 423 11.21 -2.85 -35.07
C GLY A 423 11.18 -2.88 -36.59
N LEU A 424 10.57 -1.86 -37.20
CA LEU A 424 10.67 -1.72 -38.66
C LEU A 424 12.09 -1.35 -39.05
N LEU A 425 12.61 -2.03 -40.04
CA LEU A 425 13.89 -1.71 -40.65
C LEU A 425 13.71 -0.49 -41.56
N ASN A 426 14.71 0.38 -41.61
CA ASN A 426 14.77 1.47 -42.58
C ASN A 426 15.91 1.23 -43.58
N ASP A 427 15.96 2.01 -44.66
CA ASP A 427 16.98 1.82 -45.70
C ASP A 427 18.43 1.96 -45.20
N SER A 428 18.65 2.67 -44.08
CA SER A 428 20.00 2.75 -43.47
C SER A 428 20.41 1.45 -42.76
N GLN A 429 19.44 0.69 -42.26
CA GLN A 429 19.65 -0.60 -41.59
C GLN A 429 19.58 -1.76 -42.57
N PHE A 430 18.61 -1.75 -43.48
CA PHE A 430 18.39 -2.77 -44.51
C PHE A 430 18.17 -2.09 -45.86
N ARG A 431 19.17 -2.19 -46.75
CA ARG A 431 19.12 -1.55 -48.07
C ARG A 431 17.98 -2.12 -48.91
N GLY A 432 17.23 -1.24 -49.57
CA GLY A 432 16.10 -1.55 -50.44
C GLY A 432 14.81 -1.93 -49.69
N VAL A 433 14.72 -1.72 -48.37
CA VAL A 433 13.53 -2.11 -47.60
C VAL A 433 12.28 -1.32 -47.98
N ASP A 434 12.44 -0.04 -48.36
CA ASP A 434 11.34 0.84 -48.71
C ASP A 434 10.54 0.33 -49.93
N ASP A 435 11.20 -0.39 -50.85
CA ASP A 435 10.55 -1.03 -52.01
C ASP A 435 9.86 -2.36 -51.65
N LEU A 436 10.20 -2.94 -50.50
CA LEU A 436 9.72 -4.27 -50.05
C LEU A 436 8.57 -4.17 -49.06
N TYR A 437 8.56 -3.15 -48.21
CA TYR A 437 7.46 -2.91 -47.29
C TYR A 437 6.25 -2.30 -48.00
N PRO A 438 5.03 -2.62 -47.56
CA PRO A 438 3.87 -1.83 -47.94
C PRO A 438 3.92 -0.45 -47.28
N ASP A 439 3.33 0.56 -47.92
CA ASP A 439 3.28 1.96 -47.42
C ASP A 439 2.77 2.08 -45.97
N ASN A 440 1.93 1.15 -45.51
CA ASN A 440 1.34 1.10 -44.17
C ASN A 440 1.88 -0.04 -43.29
N ALA A 441 3.15 -0.44 -43.47
CA ALA A 441 3.77 -1.55 -42.76
C ALA A 441 3.58 -1.51 -41.23
N ALA A 442 3.80 -0.34 -40.60
CA ALA A 442 3.68 -0.18 -39.14
C ALA A 442 2.28 -0.54 -38.64
N THR A 443 1.25 0.02 -39.28
CA THR A 443 -0.16 -0.24 -38.94
C THR A 443 -0.53 -1.70 -39.17
N ARG A 444 0.00 -2.32 -40.25
CA ARG A 444 -0.23 -3.73 -40.52
C ARG A 444 0.41 -4.63 -39.46
N PHE A 445 1.64 -4.36 -39.04
CA PHE A 445 2.28 -5.11 -37.96
C PHE A 445 1.53 -4.96 -36.64
N GLN A 446 1.09 -3.74 -36.30
CA GLN A 446 0.26 -3.51 -35.11
C GLN A 446 -1.02 -4.36 -35.15
N HIS A 447 -1.72 -4.36 -36.29
CA HIS A 447 -2.95 -5.16 -36.44
C HIS A 447 -2.68 -6.68 -36.38
N LEU A 448 -1.58 -7.14 -36.98
CA LEU A 448 -1.20 -8.57 -36.91
C LEU A 448 -0.86 -8.98 -35.47
N LEU A 449 -0.09 -8.16 -34.75
CA LEU A 449 0.26 -8.39 -33.36
C LEU A 449 -0.95 -8.35 -32.45
N ALA A 450 -1.87 -7.39 -32.63
CA ALA A 450 -3.10 -7.31 -31.85
C ALA A 450 -3.97 -8.58 -31.98
N GLY A 451 -3.92 -9.28 -33.12
CA GLY A 451 -4.62 -10.54 -33.31
C GLY A 451 -4.00 -11.76 -32.61
N ILE A 452 -2.75 -11.67 -32.14
CA ILE A 452 -2.03 -12.77 -31.48
C ILE A 452 -1.59 -12.45 -30.05
N ASP A 453 -1.53 -11.18 -29.68
CA ASP A 453 -1.12 -10.72 -28.36
C ASP A 453 -2.32 -10.71 -27.41
N HIS A 454 -2.43 -11.79 -26.63
CA HIS A 454 -3.34 -11.84 -25.49
C HIS A 454 -2.78 -10.99 -24.33
N TYR A 455 -2.73 -9.67 -24.55
CA TYR A 455 -2.05 -8.72 -23.66
C TYR A 455 -2.55 -8.80 -22.21
N PRO A 456 -3.87 -8.78 -21.92
CA PRO A 456 -4.36 -8.89 -20.55
C PRO A 456 -3.89 -10.14 -19.81
N GLU A 457 -3.89 -11.30 -20.47
CA GLU A 457 -3.47 -12.56 -19.86
C GLU A 457 -1.95 -12.60 -19.62
N ARG A 458 -1.17 -12.12 -20.59
CA ARG A 458 0.29 -12.10 -20.47
C ARG A 458 0.76 -11.09 -19.44
N LYS A 459 0.19 -9.88 -19.43
CA LYS A 459 0.49 -8.84 -18.43
C LYS A 459 0.02 -9.27 -17.03
N GLY A 460 -1.14 -9.94 -16.94
CA GLY A 460 -1.64 -10.50 -15.68
C GLY A 460 -0.65 -11.48 -15.04
N ARG A 461 -0.10 -12.42 -15.82
CA ARG A 461 0.92 -13.36 -15.30
C ARG A 461 2.19 -12.67 -14.81
N LEU A 462 2.56 -11.54 -15.41
CA LEU A 462 3.71 -10.75 -14.95
C LEU A 462 3.39 -10.03 -13.65
N PHE A 463 2.17 -9.51 -13.48
CA PHE A 463 1.72 -8.97 -12.21
C PHE A 463 1.68 -10.04 -11.12
N ASP A 464 1.22 -11.26 -11.42
CA ASP A 464 1.28 -12.38 -10.48
C ASP A 464 2.74 -12.67 -10.04
N TYR A 465 3.68 -12.62 -10.98
CA TYR A 465 5.10 -12.75 -10.67
C TYR A 465 5.61 -11.62 -9.75
N LEU A 466 5.30 -10.36 -10.07
CA LEU A 466 5.71 -9.21 -9.26
C LEU A 466 5.10 -9.25 -7.85
N LEU A 467 3.83 -9.61 -7.72
CA LEU A 467 3.15 -9.77 -6.43
C LEU A 467 3.76 -10.92 -5.61
N ALA A 468 4.12 -12.03 -6.28
CA ALA A 468 4.75 -13.18 -5.63
C ALA A 468 6.12 -12.84 -5.03
N LEU A 469 6.86 -11.85 -5.56
CA LEU A 469 8.11 -11.36 -4.95
C LEU A 469 7.90 -10.86 -3.51
N TYR A 470 6.70 -10.37 -3.21
CA TYR A 470 6.30 -9.86 -1.89
C TYR A 470 5.39 -10.83 -1.11
N GLY A 471 5.21 -12.05 -1.61
CA GLY A 471 4.36 -13.07 -0.99
C GLY A 471 2.85 -12.78 -1.10
N GLU A 472 2.43 -11.96 -2.06
CA GLU A 472 1.03 -11.56 -2.24
C GLU A 472 0.36 -12.31 -3.39
N THR A 473 -0.93 -12.63 -3.22
CA THR A 473 -1.76 -13.27 -4.23
C THR A 473 -3.15 -12.65 -4.24
N LEU A 474 -3.65 -12.26 -5.41
CA LEU A 474 -4.94 -11.58 -5.56
C LEU A 474 -5.99 -12.48 -6.19
N ASP A 475 -7.25 -12.40 -5.72
CA ASP A 475 -8.37 -13.15 -6.30
C ASP A 475 -9.18 -12.25 -7.26
N THR A 476 -8.89 -12.37 -8.55
CA THR A 476 -9.52 -11.56 -9.60
C THR A 476 -11.04 -11.81 -9.74
N ARG A 477 -11.57 -12.87 -9.13
CA ARG A 477 -13.01 -13.21 -9.24
C ARG A 477 -13.90 -12.19 -8.56
N LEU A 478 -13.39 -11.51 -7.53
CA LEU A 478 -14.14 -10.52 -6.74
C LEU A 478 -14.35 -9.19 -7.47
N TRP A 479 -13.60 -8.93 -8.54
CA TRP A 479 -13.60 -7.66 -9.25
C TRP A 479 -14.59 -7.60 -10.41
N ARG A 480 -15.14 -8.76 -10.82
CA ARG A 480 -16.06 -8.83 -11.96
C ARG A 480 -17.40 -8.20 -11.61
N GLN A 481 -17.86 -7.26 -12.44
CA GLN A 481 -19.17 -6.65 -12.26
C GLN A 481 -20.27 -7.51 -12.89
N PRO A 482 -21.43 -7.72 -12.21
CA PRO A 482 -22.55 -8.44 -12.78
C PRO A 482 -23.01 -7.80 -14.07
N GLY A 483 -23.21 -8.64 -15.08
CA GLY A 483 -23.68 -8.20 -16.38
C GLY A 483 -22.61 -7.59 -17.27
N GLU A 484 -21.38 -7.38 -16.81
CA GLU A 484 -20.21 -7.05 -17.65
C GLU A 484 -20.01 -8.15 -18.71
N ALA A 485 -19.97 -7.77 -19.99
CA ALA A 485 -19.73 -8.72 -21.06
C ALA A 485 -18.23 -9.03 -21.11
N LEU A 486 -17.84 -10.23 -21.54
CA LEU A 486 -16.46 -10.59 -21.89
C LEU A 486 -15.99 -9.85 -23.16
N ASP A 487 -16.38 -8.59 -23.34
CA ASP A 487 -15.95 -7.79 -24.47
C ASP A 487 -14.46 -7.47 -24.28
N ASP A 488 -13.62 -8.03 -25.15
CA ASP A 488 -12.18 -7.75 -25.29
C ASP A 488 -11.88 -6.26 -25.63
N SER A 489 -12.91 -5.40 -25.73
CA SER A 489 -12.82 -4.02 -26.22
C SER A 489 -12.78 -2.94 -25.13
N ALA A 490 -12.84 -3.30 -23.85
CA ALA A 490 -12.48 -2.34 -22.79
C ALA A 490 -10.97 -2.00 -22.93
N PRO A 491 -10.57 -0.72 -23.06
CA PRO A 491 -9.19 -0.36 -23.38
C PRO A 491 -8.18 -0.91 -22.37
N ILE A 492 -8.60 -1.11 -21.11
CA ILE A 492 -7.85 -1.79 -20.06
C ILE A 492 -8.86 -2.57 -19.17
N PRO A 493 -8.73 -3.89 -19.01
CA PRO A 493 -9.63 -4.64 -18.13
C PRO A 493 -9.28 -4.39 -16.65
N LEU A 494 -10.32 -4.34 -15.78
CA LEU A 494 -10.18 -4.20 -14.33
C LEU A 494 -9.24 -5.26 -13.72
N SER A 495 -9.09 -6.42 -14.37
CA SER A 495 -8.15 -7.48 -14.00
C SER A 495 -6.68 -7.06 -14.04
N LEU A 496 -6.33 -5.99 -14.75
CA LEU A 496 -4.99 -5.39 -14.73
C LEU A 496 -4.89 -4.16 -13.82
N GLU A 497 -5.98 -3.41 -13.70
CA GLU A 497 -5.99 -2.13 -12.97
C GLU A 497 -5.82 -2.32 -11.46
N TYR A 498 -6.52 -3.27 -10.83
CA TYR A 498 -6.37 -3.51 -9.39
C TYR A 498 -5.00 -4.08 -9.01
N PRO A 499 -4.43 -5.09 -9.72
CA PRO A 499 -3.06 -5.52 -9.44
C PRO A 499 -2.04 -4.39 -9.63
N ARG A 500 -2.21 -3.55 -10.66
CA ARG A 500 -1.36 -2.37 -10.86
C ARG A 500 -1.41 -1.44 -9.65
N ARG A 501 -2.60 -1.05 -9.20
CA ARG A 501 -2.77 -0.20 -8.00
C ARG A 501 -2.18 -0.86 -6.76
N PHE A 502 -2.34 -2.17 -6.61
CA PHE A 502 -1.77 -2.92 -5.49
C PHE A 502 -0.24 -2.90 -5.50
N ILE A 503 0.39 -3.21 -6.63
CA ILE A 503 1.86 -3.21 -6.79
C ILE A 503 2.42 -1.81 -6.51
N GLN A 504 1.75 -0.76 -7.00
CA GLN A 504 2.17 0.63 -6.79
C GLN A 504 2.08 1.09 -5.32
N ALA A 505 1.25 0.45 -4.51
CA ALA A 505 1.04 0.78 -3.09
C ALA A 505 1.47 -0.38 -2.16
N ILE A 506 2.28 -1.32 -2.64
CA ILE A 506 2.54 -2.58 -1.94
C ILE A 506 3.23 -2.38 -0.60
N ASP A 507 4.09 -1.36 -0.48
CA ASP A 507 4.75 -0.95 0.76
C ASP A 507 3.73 -0.62 1.86
N ARG A 508 2.75 0.23 1.56
CA ARG A 508 1.71 0.66 2.51
C ARG A 508 0.70 -0.46 2.74
N LEU A 509 0.29 -1.17 1.69
CA LEU A 509 -0.71 -2.22 1.79
C LEU A 509 -0.24 -3.44 2.58
N THR A 510 1.06 -3.73 2.58
CA THR A 510 1.63 -4.82 3.37
C THR A 510 1.97 -4.38 4.79
N ARG A 511 2.62 -3.21 4.95
CA ARG A 511 3.01 -2.66 6.26
C ARG A 511 1.81 -2.26 7.11
N ASP A 512 0.85 -1.54 6.53
CA ASP A 512 -0.26 -0.90 7.24
C ASP A 512 -1.55 -1.77 7.23
N ARG A 513 -1.41 -3.08 7.02
CA ARG A 513 -2.54 -4.04 6.93
C ARG A 513 -3.46 -4.06 8.15
N GLY A 514 -2.95 -3.72 9.34
CA GLY A 514 -3.71 -3.64 10.60
C GLY A 514 -3.94 -2.21 11.09
N ALA A 515 -3.64 -1.21 10.26
CA ALA A 515 -3.73 0.19 10.63
C ALA A 515 -5.18 0.69 10.62
N GLY A 516 -5.58 1.35 11.70
CA GLY A 516 -6.77 2.19 11.73
C GLY A 516 -6.51 3.56 11.08
N PHE A 517 -7.53 4.40 11.00
CA PHE A 517 -7.37 5.77 10.51
C PHE A 517 -6.82 6.71 11.60
N ASN A 518 -6.12 7.78 11.20
CA ASN A 518 -5.57 8.79 12.09
C ASN A 518 -6.68 9.73 12.59
N LEU A 519 -6.95 9.73 13.89
CA LEU A 519 -8.01 10.54 14.50
C LEU A 519 -7.71 12.05 14.48
N CYS A 520 -6.44 12.44 14.35
CA CYS A 520 -6.03 13.84 14.29
C CYS A 520 -6.22 14.47 12.91
N GLN A 521 -6.49 13.67 11.88
CA GLN A 521 -6.65 14.13 10.50
C GLN A 521 -8.09 13.99 10.03
N PRO A 522 -8.60 14.89 9.18
CA PRO A 522 -9.89 14.68 8.53
C PRO A 522 -9.81 13.40 7.68
N MET A 523 -10.87 12.60 7.72
CA MET A 523 -11.02 11.49 6.79
C MET A 523 -11.63 12.01 5.49
N THR A 524 -10.94 11.81 4.38
CA THR A 524 -11.51 12.01 3.04
C THR A 524 -11.59 10.65 2.34
N HIS A 525 -12.11 10.59 1.11
CA HIS A 525 -12.24 9.33 0.39
C HIS A 525 -10.90 8.57 0.20
N ARG A 526 -9.85 9.29 -0.21
CA ARG A 526 -8.53 8.69 -0.52
C ARG A 526 -7.49 8.89 0.56
N GLU A 527 -7.69 9.89 1.43
CA GLU A 527 -6.75 10.19 2.50
C GLU A 527 -7.31 9.72 3.82
N ASN A 528 -6.45 9.13 4.64
CA ASN A 528 -6.76 8.77 6.01
C ASN A 528 -7.92 7.76 6.20
N ARG A 529 -8.20 6.87 5.22
CA ARG A 529 -9.21 5.79 5.40
C ARG A 529 -8.76 4.63 6.29
N GLY A 530 -7.52 4.62 6.76
CA GLY A 530 -6.89 3.49 7.45
C GLY A 530 -6.36 2.42 6.48
N GLY A 531 -5.25 1.79 6.84
CA GLY A 531 -4.56 0.84 5.95
C GLY A 531 -5.34 -0.47 5.76
N PHE A 532 -6.02 -0.96 6.81
CA PHE A 532 -6.88 -2.14 6.70
C PHE A 532 -8.07 -1.91 5.75
N ALA A 533 -8.80 -0.80 5.92
CA ALA A 533 -9.94 -0.47 5.07
C ALA A 533 -9.50 -0.26 3.61
N HIS A 534 -8.36 0.42 3.39
CA HIS A 534 -7.76 0.58 2.07
C HIS A 534 -7.50 -0.77 1.41
N ARG A 535 -6.80 -1.66 2.13
CA ARG A 535 -6.43 -2.97 1.61
C ARG A 535 -7.65 -3.81 1.27
N VAL A 536 -8.64 -3.89 2.17
CA VAL A 536 -9.88 -4.63 1.94
C VAL A 536 -10.66 -4.06 0.76
N ALA A 537 -10.80 -2.74 0.66
CA ALA A 537 -11.50 -2.09 -0.44
C ALA A 537 -10.87 -2.45 -1.80
N LEU A 538 -9.54 -2.40 -1.91
CA LEU A 538 -8.84 -2.77 -3.15
C LEU A 538 -8.99 -4.27 -3.45
N LEU A 539 -8.80 -5.15 -2.46
CA LEU A 539 -8.94 -6.60 -2.64
C LEU A 539 -10.35 -7.02 -3.06
N LEU A 540 -11.37 -6.33 -2.56
CA LEU A 540 -12.75 -6.55 -2.97
C LEU A 540 -13.07 -5.93 -4.33
N GLY A 541 -12.25 -5.01 -4.85
CA GLY A 541 -12.59 -4.20 -6.03
C GLY A 541 -13.73 -3.22 -5.73
N MET A 542 -13.57 -2.47 -4.63
CA MET A 542 -14.46 -1.42 -4.12
C MET A 542 -13.67 -0.13 -3.88
N ASP A 543 -12.77 0.21 -4.83
CA ASP A 543 -11.81 1.33 -4.72
C ASP A 543 -11.93 2.35 -5.87
N ASP A 544 -13.00 2.26 -6.67
CA ASP A 544 -13.18 3.13 -7.84
C ASP A 544 -14.05 4.35 -7.59
N ALA A 545 -14.60 4.49 -6.38
CA ALA A 545 -15.32 5.69 -6.01
C ALA A 545 -14.41 6.92 -6.14
N ASP A 546 -14.93 7.99 -6.73
CA ASP A 546 -14.20 9.24 -6.84
C ASP A 546 -14.29 10.06 -5.54
N ASP A 547 -15.40 9.91 -4.82
CA ASP A 547 -15.73 10.72 -3.66
C ASP A 547 -16.61 9.96 -2.66
N TRP A 548 -16.63 10.49 -1.45
CA TRP A 548 -17.30 9.96 -0.27
C TRP A 548 -18.26 11.03 0.30
N PRO A 549 -19.37 10.70 0.96
CA PRO A 549 -19.98 9.38 1.21
C PRO A 549 -20.52 8.69 -0.03
N TYR A 550 -20.51 7.35 -0.05
CA TYR A 550 -20.81 6.57 -1.24
C TYR A 550 -22.29 6.65 -1.64
N SER A 551 -23.23 6.68 -0.68
CA SER A 551 -24.66 6.78 -1.03
C SER A 551 -25.00 8.13 -1.68
N GLN A 552 -24.28 9.19 -1.32
CA GLN A 552 -24.49 10.55 -1.85
C GLN A 552 -23.99 10.70 -3.28
N THR A 553 -23.14 9.81 -3.77
CA THR A 553 -22.68 9.80 -5.16
C THR A 553 -23.82 9.67 -6.15
N LEU A 554 -24.87 8.92 -5.82
CA LEU A 554 -26.08 8.83 -6.65
C LEU A 554 -26.71 10.21 -6.88
N VAL A 555 -26.90 10.97 -5.79
CA VAL A 555 -27.50 12.31 -5.84
C VAL A 555 -26.57 13.30 -6.57
N ARG A 556 -25.26 13.24 -6.33
CA ARG A 556 -24.25 14.07 -7.03
C ARG A 556 -24.26 13.84 -8.54
N GLN A 557 -24.52 12.60 -8.97
CA GLN A 557 -24.63 12.20 -10.38
C GLN A 557 -26.06 12.43 -10.96
N GLY A 558 -26.97 13.04 -10.20
CA GLY A 558 -28.33 13.36 -10.64
C GLY A 558 -29.35 12.23 -10.52
N TRP A 559 -29.03 11.12 -9.84
CA TRP A 559 -29.90 9.96 -9.70
C TRP A 559 -30.67 9.97 -8.39
N ARG A 560 -31.99 9.81 -8.48
CA ARG A 560 -32.88 9.71 -7.31
C ARG A 560 -33.46 8.31 -7.18
N PHE A 561 -32.79 7.45 -6.43
CA PHE A 561 -33.27 6.11 -6.12
C PHE A 561 -34.11 6.09 -4.84
N ILE A 562 -35.19 5.32 -4.84
CA ILE A 562 -36.07 5.07 -3.68
C ILE A 562 -36.41 3.59 -3.57
N THR A 563 -36.91 3.15 -2.41
CA THR A 563 -37.37 1.77 -2.22
C THR A 563 -38.57 1.45 -3.12
N ASN A 564 -38.74 0.17 -3.47
CA ASN A 564 -39.87 -0.27 -4.29
C ASN A 564 -41.22 0.09 -3.64
N ASP A 565 -41.32 -0.05 -2.31
CA ASP A 565 -42.53 0.30 -1.56
C ASP A 565 -42.81 1.80 -1.63
N ALA A 566 -41.79 2.65 -1.46
CA ALA A 566 -41.94 4.09 -1.62
C ALA A 566 -42.37 4.46 -3.05
N LEU A 567 -41.86 3.76 -4.07
CA LEU A 567 -42.25 3.98 -5.46
C LEU A 567 -43.72 3.61 -5.71
N LEU A 568 -44.21 2.53 -5.10
CA LEU A 568 -45.61 2.11 -5.17
C LEU A 568 -46.57 3.13 -4.53
N HIS A 569 -46.09 3.96 -3.60
CA HIS A 569 -46.89 5.01 -2.95
C HIS A 569 -46.68 6.40 -3.55
N CYS A 570 -45.78 6.56 -4.52
CA CYS A 570 -45.49 7.82 -5.20
C CYS A 570 -46.35 7.95 -6.46
N THR A 571 -47.07 9.07 -6.63
CA THR A 571 -47.93 9.32 -7.81
C THR A 571 -47.15 9.31 -9.12
N GLU A 572 -45.96 9.92 -9.14
CA GLU A 572 -45.06 9.93 -10.30
C GLU A 572 -44.56 8.51 -10.62
N GLY A 573 -44.21 7.74 -9.59
CA GLY A 573 -43.77 6.34 -9.71
C GLY A 573 -44.86 5.44 -10.29
N GLN A 574 -46.07 5.49 -9.72
CA GLN A 574 -47.23 4.70 -10.15
C GLN A 574 -47.55 4.88 -11.63
N SER A 575 -47.42 6.10 -12.17
CA SER A 575 -47.70 6.39 -13.58
C SER A 575 -46.80 5.64 -14.57
N ARG A 576 -45.63 5.17 -14.10
CA ARG A 576 -44.63 4.44 -14.89
C ARG A 576 -44.62 2.94 -14.63
N LEU A 577 -45.46 2.46 -13.72
CA LEU A 577 -45.55 1.05 -13.36
C LEU A 577 -46.71 0.40 -14.12
N GLN A 578 -46.46 -0.77 -14.71
CA GLN A 578 -47.50 -1.49 -15.43
C GLN A 578 -47.44 -3.00 -15.22
N TRP A 579 -48.63 -3.60 -15.25
CA TRP A 579 -48.83 -5.03 -15.30
C TRP A 579 -49.09 -5.43 -16.75
N LEU A 580 -48.50 -6.55 -17.17
CA LEU A 580 -48.68 -7.08 -18.52
C LEU A 580 -49.61 -8.29 -18.50
N ASP A 581 -50.59 -8.31 -19.39
CA ASP A 581 -51.42 -9.48 -19.67
C ASP A 581 -50.65 -10.54 -20.48
N GLN A 582 -51.15 -11.77 -20.51
CA GLN A 582 -50.46 -12.91 -21.14
C GLN A 582 -50.06 -12.63 -22.60
N ARG A 583 -50.93 -12.00 -23.40
CA ARG A 583 -50.64 -11.67 -24.80
C ARG A 583 -49.48 -10.68 -24.94
N SER A 584 -49.32 -9.74 -24.01
CA SER A 584 -48.16 -8.82 -24.03
C SER A 584 -46.88 -9.57 -23.72
N LEU A 585 -46.94 -10.42 -22.69
CA LEU A 585 -45.81 -11.23 -22.24
C LEU A 585 -45.28 -12.14 -23.36
N ASP A 586 -46.18 -12.79 -24.10
CA ASP A 586 -45.83 -13.67 -25.22
C ASP A 586 -45.18 -12.92 -26.40
N SER A 587 -45.35 -11.59 -26.48
CA SER A 587 -44.83 -10.74 -27.57
C SER A 587 -43.56 -9.96 -27.21
N LEU A 588 -43.04 -10.11 -25.99
CA LEU A 588 -41.87 -9.39 -25.53
C LEU A 588 -40.62 -9.79 -26.33
N LEU A 589 -39.86 -8.79 -26.77
CA LEU A 589 -38.60 -8.98 -27.48
C LEU A 589 -37.42 -8.84 -26.51
N ASP A 590 -36.42 -9.71 -26.68
CA ASP A 590 -35.16 -9.62 -25.95
C ASP A 590 -34.33 -8.42 -26.42
N VAL A 591 -33.50 -7.90 -25.51
CA VAL A 591 -32.57 -6.81 -25.81
C VAL A 591 -31.18 -7.39 -26.06
N PRO A 592 -30.64 -7.33 -27.29
CA PRO A 592 -29.28 -7.80 -27.57
C PRO A 592 -28.22 -6.86 -26.98
N LEU A 593 -27.08 -7.42 -26.60
CA LEU A 593 -25.89 -6.66 -26.26
C LEU A 593 -25.38 -5.91 -27.50
N ARG A 594 -25.00 -4.64 -27.32
CA ARG A 594 -24.44 -3.77 -28.37
C ARG A 594 -23.26 -3.01 -27.83
N GLU A 595 -22.25 -2.76 -28.67
CA GLU A 595 -21.11 -1.89 -28.36
C GLU A 595 -21.54 -0.46 -28.00
N ALA A 596 -20.62 0.31 -27.41
CA ALA A 596 -20.87 1.72 -27.14
C ALA A 596 -20.91 2.52 -28.46
N PRO A 597 -21.81 3.50 -28.61
CA PRO A 597 -21.79 4.40 -29.75
C PRO A 597 -20.52 5.24 -29.72
N GLU A 598 -20.07 5.72 -30.89
CA GLU A 598 -18.89 6.58 -30.95
C GLU A 598 -19.10 7.89 -30.17
N PRO A 599 -18.05 8.38 -29.47
CA PRO A 599 -18.13 9.63 -28.71
C PRO A 599 -18.53 10.81 -29.60
N GLY A 600 -19.50 11.61 -29.16
CA GLY A 600 -20.02 12.76 -29.89
C GLY A 600 -21.02 12.41 -31.00
N SER A 601 -21.38 11.14 -31.17
CA SER A 601 -22.39 10.72 -32.15
C SER A 601 -23.79 11.25 -31.79
N THR A 602 -24.65 11.38 -32.80
CA THR A 602 -26.06 11.77 -32.60
C THR A 602 -26.83 10.75 -31.76
N GLU A 603 -26.42 9.47 -31.82
CA GLU A 603 -27.03 8.38 -31.05
C GLU A 603 -26.68 8.48 -29.57
N GLU A 604 -25.42 8.77 -29.24
CA GLU A 604 -25.00 9.05 -27.86
C GLU A 604 -25.77 10.24 -27.28
N ALA A 605 -25.86 11.36 -28.02
CA ALA A 605 -26.59 12.54 -27.56
C ALA A 605 -28.11 12.31 -27.40
N ALA A 606 -28.72 11.43 -28.21
CA ALA A 606 -30.12 11.04 -28.05
C ALA A 606 -30.32 10.17 -26.80
N THR A 607 -29.52 9.13 -26.64
CA THR A 607 -29.60 8.23 -25.48
C THR A 607 -29.26 8.93 -24.16
N ALA A 608 -28.31 9.88 -24.15
CA ALA A 608 -28.00 10.70 -22.99
C ALA A 608 -29.20 11.56 -22.54
N ARG A 609 -29.93 12.17 -23.49
CA ARG A 609 -31.16 12.92 -23.19
C ARG A 609 -32.27 12.02 -22.64
N ASP A 610 -32.44 10.84 -23.24
CA ASP A 610 -33.44 9.86 -22.79
C ASP A 610 -33.11 9.35 -21.36
N ILE A 611 -31.83 9.14 -21.03
CA ILE A 611 -31.38 8.80 -19.67
C ILE A 611 -31.57 9.97 -18.70
N GLN A 612 -31.31 11.20 -19.11
CA GLN A 612 -31.54 12.36 -18.24
C GLN A 612 -33.02 12.50 -17.89
N ALA A 613 -33.92 12.32 -18.87
CA ALA A 613 -35.36 12.33 -18.63
C ALA A 613 -35.81 11.22 -17.67
N LEU A 614 -35.11 10.08 -17.64
CA LEU A 614 -35.35 9.03 -16.64
C LEU A 614 -34.96 9.47 -15.22
N CYS A 615 -33.87 10.23 -15.10
CA CYS A 615 -33.30 10.70 -13.82
C CYS A 615 -34.13 11.82 -13.19
N ASP A 616 -34.91 12.55 -13.98
CA ASP A 616 -35.82 13.61 -13.50
C ASP A 616 -36.95 13.06 -12.61
N HIS A 617 -37.15 11.75 -12.58
CA HIS A 617 -38.17 11.05 -11.81
C HIS A 617 -37.55 10.06 -10.81
N PRO A 618 -38.26 9.73 -9.70
CA PRO A 618 -37.79 8.72 -8.77
C PRO A 618 -37.70 7.34 -9.44
N LEU A 619 -36.57 6.66 -9.23
CA LEU A 619 -36.29 5.33 -9.75
C LEU A 619 -36.23 4.30 -8.60
N PRO A 620 -36.64 3.05 -8.82
CA PRO A 620 -36.53 2.03 -7.78
C PRO A 620 -35.07 1.58 -7.59
N ALA A 621 -34.64 1.38 -6.34
CA ALA A 621 -33.31 0.86 -6.02
C ALA A 621 -33.03 -0.51 -6.67
N THR A 622 -34.08 -1.29 -6.98
CA THR A 622 -33.93 -2.54 -7.73
C THR A 622 -33.41 -2.37 -9.16
N LEU A 623 -33.61 -1.19 -9.77
CA LEU A 623 -32.99 -0.85 -11.05
C LEU A 623 -31.48 -0.70 -10.91
N LEU A 624 -30.98 -0.12 -9.81
CA LEU A 624 -29.55 -0.01 -9.55
C LEU A 624 -28.91 -1.39 -9.38
N GLN A 625 -29.59 -2.30 -8.67
CA GLN A 625 -29.09 -3.65 -8.38
C GLN A 625 -29.16 -4.60 -9.58
N HIS A 626 -30.29 -4.63 -10.32
CA HIS A 626 -30.52 -5.63 -11.38
C HIS A 626 -30.45 -5.06 -12.79
N GLY A 627 -30.45 -3.73 -12.96
CA GLY A 627 -30.37 -3.07 -14.25
C GLY A 627 -29.02 -3.18 -14.96
N VAL A 628 -28.01 -3.74 -14.29
CA VAL A 628 -26.74 -4.11 -14.92
C VAL A 628 -26.85 -5.34 -15.84
N THR A 629 -27.94 -6.12 -15.73
CA THR A 629 -28.15 -7.37 -16.47
C THR A 629 -29.26 -7.25 -17.52
N LEU A 630 -28.94 -7.48 -18.80
CA LEU A 630 -29.88 -7.35 -19.93
C LEU A 630 -31.11 -8.26 -19.82
N ALA A 631 -31.01 -9.39 -19.12
CA ALA A 631 -32.11 -10.33 -18.93
C ALA A 631 -33.33 -9.72 -18.22
N HIS A 632 -33.18 -8.59 -17.50
CA HIS A 632 -34.28 -7.89 -16.83
C HIS A 632 -35.00 -6.88 -17.74
N TYR A 633 -34.52 -6.66 -18.96
CA TYR A 633 -35.09 -5.71 -19.90
C TYR A 633 -35.84 -6.43 -21.01
N ARG A 634 -36.98 -5.87 -21.43
CA ARG A 634 -37.73 -6.34 -22.60
C ARG A 634 -38.28 -5.18 -23.39
N ILE A 635 -38.46 -5.39 -24.70
CA ILE A 635 -39.12 -4.44 -25.58
C ILE A 635 -40.52 -4.96 -25.89
N LEU A 636 -41.54 -4.17 -25.56
CA LEU A 636 -42.93 -4.46 -25.86
C LEU A 636 -43.30 -3.84 -27.22
N PRO A 637 -43.75 -4.63 -28.21
CA PRO A 637 -44.25 -4.11 -29.47
C PRO A 637 -45.60 -3.38 -29.30
N PRO A 638 -45.91 -2.39 -30.16
CA PRO A 638 -47.18 -1.67 -30.09
C PRO A 638 -48.38 -2.59 -30.32
N ARG A 639 -49.38 -2.51 -29.44
CA ARG A 639 -50.69 -3.16 -29.64
C ARG A 639 -51.59 -2.38 -30.59
N THR A 640 -51.57 -1.05 -30.46
CA THR A 640 -52.27 -0.08 -31.29
C THR A 640 -51.38 1.17 -31.41
N GLY A 641 -51.10 1.63 -32.64
CA GLY A 641 -50.14 2.71 -32.91
C GLY A 641 -48.81 2.21 -33.49
N SER A 642 -47.75 3.02 -33.39
CA SER A 642 -46.46 2.78 -34.06
C SER A 642 -45.21 2.85 -33.15
N ARG A 643 -45.37 2.84 -31.82
CA ARG A 643 -44.26 3.00 -30.88
C ARG A 643 -44.05 1.78 -29.99
N TYR A 644 -42.82 1.28 -29.97
CA TYR A 644 -42.33 0.24 -29.07
C TYR A 644 -42.04 0.83 -27.70
N GLN A 645 -42.12 0.03 -26.63
CA GLN A 645 -41.80 0.45 -25.27
C GLN A 645 -40.64 -0.36 -24.68
N ALA A 646 -39.69 0.29 -24.01
CA ALA A 646 -38.65 -0.36 -23.24
C ALA A 646 -39.11 -0.53 -21.78
N LEU A 647 -39.05 -1.76 -21.27
CA LEU A 647 -39.53 -2.11 -19.95
C LEU A 647 -38.43 -2.79 -19.13
N PHE A 648 -38.39 -2.49 -17.84
CA PHE A 648 -37.54 -3.16 -16.85
C PHE A 648 -38.38 -3.95 -15.85
N ARG A 649 -37.97 -5.17 -15.57
CA ARG A 649 -38.67 -6.06 -14.65
C ARG A 649 -38.22 -5.82 -13.21
N LEU A 650 -39.14 -5.38 -12.34
CA LEU A 650 -38.85 -5.09 -10.92
C LEU A 650 -38.90 -6.33 -10.03
N SER A 651 -39.77 -7.28 -10.37
CA SER A 651 -39.91 -8.51 -9.59
C SER A 651 -38.72 -9.45 -9.80
N PRO A 652 -38.34 -10.23 -8.79
CA PRO A 652 -37.32 -11.27 -8.92
C PRO A 652 -37.59 -12.18 -10.13
N ALA A 653 -36.52 -12.71 -10.74
CA ALA A 653 -36.65 -13.62 -11.87
C ALA A 653 -37.51 -14.86 -11.55
N THR A 654 -37.55 -15.27 -10.28
CA THR A 654 -38.32 -16.40 -9.75
C THR A 654 -39.83 -16.15 -9.72
N THR A 655 -40.29 -14.91 -9.73
CA THR A 655 -41.72 -14.60 -9.83
C THR A 655 -42.23 -15.04 -11.21
N PRO A 656 -43.42 -15.62 -11.35
CA PRO A 656 -43.96 -15.86 -12.67
C PRO A 656 -44.18 -14.54 -13.44
N PRO A 657 -43.93 -14.49 -14.76
CA PRO A 657 -43.98 -13.25 -15.53
C PRO A 657 -45.35 -12.56 -15.54
N HIS A 658 -46.44 -13.33 -15.39
CA HIS A 658 -47.81 -12.81 -15.27
C HIS A 658 -48.11 -12.08 -13.95
N SER A 659 -47.24 -12.24 -12.95
CA SER A 659 -47.30 -11.53 -11.67
C SER A 659 -46.09 -10.61 -11.47
N ALA A 660 -45.35 -10.31 -12.55
CA ALA A 660 -44.22 -9.40 -12.50
C ALA A 660 -44.68 -7.96 -12.75
N LEU A 661 -44.16 -7.04 -11.94
CA LEU A 661 -44.34 -5.60 -12.12
C LEU A 661 -43.24 -5.05 -13.05
N TRP A 662 -43.64 -4.24 -14.03
CA TRP A 662 -42.73 -3.66 -15.02
C TRP A 662 -42.65 -2.15 -14.88
N LEU A 663 -41.43 -1.63 -14.93
CA LEU A 663 -41.11 -0.21 -14.98
C LEU A 663 -40.97 0.23 -16.43
N TYR A 664 -41.72 1.25 -16.82
CA TYR A 664 -41.60 1.92 -18.12
C TYR A 664 -40.35 2.81 -18.17
N LEU A 665 -39.51 2.60 -19.19
CA LEU A 665 -38.27 3.34 -19.41
C LEU A 665 -38.35 4.35 -20.57
N GLY A 666 -39.28 4.17 -21.50
CA GLY A 666 -39.39 5.04 -22.67
C GLY A 666 -39.96 4.32 -23.88
N ASP A 667 -40.27 5.09 -24.92
CA ASP A 667 -40.88 4.59 -26.14
C ASP A 667 -40.29 5.21 -27.41
N SER A 668 -40.22 4.45 -28.49
CA SER A 668 -39.72 4.94 -29.78
C SER A 668 -40.41 4.22 -30.94
N SER A 669 -40.52 4.89 -32.09
CA SER A 669 -40.95 4.26 -33.33
C SER A 669 -39.90 3.30 -33.91
N ARG A 670 -38.65 3.39 -33.44
CA ARG A 670 -37.54 2.51 -33.86
C ARG A 670 -37.08 1.64 -32.70
N PRO A 671 -37.24 0.30 -32.75
CA PRO A 671 -36.80 -0.58 -31.67
C PRO A 671 -35.29 -0.53 -31.44
N ALA A 672 -34.49 -0.25 -32.48
CA ALA A 672 -33.04 -0.09 -32.36
C ALA A 672 -32.64 1.04 -31.38
N GLN A 673 -33.38 2.15 -31.35
CA GLN A 673 -33.11 3.25 -30.42
C GLN A 673 -33.33 2.81 -28.96
N LEU A 674 -34.36 1.98 -28.70
CA LEU A 674 -34.61 1.43 -27.37
C LEU A 674 -33.53 0.43 -26.94
N VAL A 675 -33.02 -0.38 -27.87
CA VAL A 675 -31.86 -1.25 -27.61
C VAL A 675 -30.64 -0.41 -27.21
N HIS A 676 -30.38 0.71 -27.89
CA HIS A 676 -29.27 1.60 -27.57
C HIS A 676 -29.48 2.28 -26.21
N LEU A 677 -30.69 2.79 -25.93
CA LEU A 677 -31.07 3.34 -24.63
C LEU A 677 -30.79 2.35 -23.49
N VAL A 678 -31.27 1.11 -23.60
CA VAL A 678 -31.09 0.08 -22.55
C VAL A 678 -29.62 -0.28 -22.37
N ASN A 679 -28.86 -0.45 -23.45
CA ASN A 679 -27.42 -0.75 -23.36
C ASN A 679 -26.62 0.40 -22.73
N GLN A 680 -26.98 1.66 -23.02
CA GLN A 680 -26.37 2.84 -22.39
C GLN A 680 -26.78 2.99 -20.92
N LEU A 681 -28.05 2.80 -20.60
CA LEU A 681 -28.53 2.78 -19.21
C LEU A 681 -27.78 1.72 -18.40
N ARG A 682 -27.65 0.49 -18.93
CA ARG A 682 -26.87 -0.58 -18.31
C ARG A 682 -25.43 -0.14 -18.02
N ARG A 683 -24.72 0.46 -18.99
CA ARG A 683 -23.34 0.94 -18.80
C ARG A 683 -23.26 2.00 -17.69
N ARG A 684 -24.20 2.95 -17.67
CA ARG A 684 -24.27 3.97 -16.62
C ARG A 684 -24.56 3.35 -15.25
N LEU A 685 -25.45 2.37 -15.16
CA LEU A 685 -25.71 1.66 -13.91
C LEU A 685 -24.49 0.87 -13.43
N ILE A 686 -23.73 0.21 -14.32
CA ILE A 686 -22.46 -0.46 -13.94
C ILE A 686 -21.48 0.57 -13.38
N GLN A 687 -21.31 1.72 -14.06
CA GLN A 687 -20.45 2.80 -13.59
C GLN A 687 -20.90 3.36 -12.23
N LEU A 688 -22.20 3.57 -12.03
CA LEU A 688 -22.73 4.04 -10.75
C LEU A 688 -22.53 3.04 -9.62
N ASN A 689 -22.66 1.73 -9.90
CA ASN A 689 -22.38 0.70 -8.90
C ASN A 689 -20.91 0.78 -8.46
N LEU A 690 -19.96 0.84 -9.40
CA LEU A 690 -18.53 1.02 -9.10
C LEU A 690 -18.26 2.27 -8.23
N LEU A 691 -18.91 3.39 -8.55
CA LEU A 691 -18.75 4.66 -7.83
C LEU A 691 -19.42 4.69 -6.44
N CYS A 692 -20.32 3.75 -6.17
CA CYS A 692 -21.03 3.62 -4.89
C CYS A 692 -20.49 2.46 -4.04
N GLU A 693 -19.51 1.72 -4.54
CA GLU A 693 -18.88 0.60 -3.85
C GLU A 693 -17.70 1.10 -3.01
N GLY A 694 -17.72 0.80 -1.72
CA GLY A 694 -16.66 1.18 -0.78
C GLY A 694 -16.83 0.48 0.57
N VAL A 695 -15.81 0.58 1.42
CA VAL A 695 -15.74 -0.13 2.71
C VAL A 695 -15.60 0.87 3.85
N TYR A 696 -16.49 0.78 4.84
CA TYR A 696 -16.32 1.45 6.13
C TYR A 696 -15.87 0.46 7.19
N VAL A 697 -14.99 0.90 8.08
CA VAL A 697 -14.57 0.12 9.24
C VAL A 697 -14.91 0.91 10.49
N VAL A 698 -15.81 0.36 11.30
CA VAL A 698 -16.22 0.93 12.58
C VAL A 698 -15.57 0.13 13.70
N GLU A 699 -14.75 0.83 14.48
CA GLU A 699 -14.06 0.27 15.64
C GLU A 699 -14.90 0.55 16.88
N HIS A 700 -15.46 -0.50 17.48
CA HIS A 700 -16.37 -0.35 18.62
C HIS A 700 -15.69 0.26 19.84
N LEU A 701 -14.39 0.02 20.01
CA LEU A 701 -13.58 0.69 21.04
C LEU A 701 -13.71 2.21 21.00
N LEU A 702 -13.67 2.81 19.80
CA LEU A 702 -13.72 4.26 19.64
C LEU A 702 -15.11 4.86 19.93
N LEU A 703 -16.14 4.03 19.97
CA LEU A 703 -17.51 4.43 20.32
C LEU A 703 -17.74 4.46 21.83
N GLN A 704 -16.83 3.91 22.63
CA GLN A 704 -16.95 3.94 24.07
C GLN A 704 -16.75 5.36 24.61
N PRO A 705 -17.46 5.73 25.70
CA PRO A 705 -17.16 6.96 26.42
C PRO A 705 -15.73 6.91 26.97
N ALA A 706 -15.12 8.08 27.16
CA ALA A 706 -13.73 8.18 27.63
C ALA A 706 -13.53 7.40 28.96
N PRO A 707 -12.33 6.79 29.17
CA PRO A 707 -12.08 5.84 30.27
C PRO A 707 -12.42 6.39 31.66
N HIS A 708 -12.30 7.71 31.88
CA HIS A 708 -12.64 8.37 33.14
C HIS A 708 -14.15 8.41 33.49
N ARG A 709 -15.05 7.96 32.60
CA ARG A 709 -16.51 7.91 32.81
C ARG A 709 -17.08 6.49 32.94
N CYS A 710 -16.24 5.46 32.91
CA CYS A 710 -16.67 4.08 33.12
C CYS A 710 -16.96 3.82 34.61
N GLU A 711 -18.14 4.25 35.09
CA GLU A 711 -18.58 4.04 36.48
C GLU A 711 -19.22 2.65 36.72
N GLU A 712 -19.46 1.83 35.68
CA GLU A 712 -20.07 0.51 35.82
C GLU A 712 -19.27 -0.59 35.09
N GLU A 713 -18.96 -1.68 35.79
CA GLU A 713 -18.52 -2.97 35.23
C GLU A 713 -19.64 -3.58 34.37
N ARG A 714 -19.87 -3.04 33.18
CA ARG A 714 -20.64 -3.74 32.15
C ARG A 714 -19.67 -4.51 31.27
N PRO A 715 -19.81 -5.83 31.12
CA PRO A 715 -19.03 -6.56 30.13
C PRO A 715 -19.34 -5.96 28.75
N ASP A 716 -18.33 -5.41 28.10
CA ASP A 716 -18.47 -4.80 26.77
C ASP A 716 -18.88 -5.90 25.77
N PRO A 717 -20.11 -5.86 25.23
CA PRO A 717 -20.59 -6.88 24.30
C PRO A 717 -19.85 -6.84 22.95
N PHE A 718 -19.04 -5.81 22.69
CA PHE A 718 -18.32 -5.59 21.44
C PHE A 718 -16.79 -5.60 21.59
N HIS A 719 -16.27 -6.14 22.70
CA HIS A 719 -14.84 -6.22 22.95
C HIS A 719 -14.12 -6.96 21.80
N GLY A 720 -13.13 -6.28 21.18
CA GLY A 720 -12.39 -6.84 20.05
C GLY A 720 -13.22 -7.02 18.77
N GLN A 721 -14.37 -6.35 18.64
CA GLN A 721 -15.23 -6.45 17.46
C GLN A 721 -15.05 -5.25 16.51
N LEU A 722 -15.05 -5.54 15.22
CA LEU A 722 -15.11 -4.55 14.14
C LEU A 722 -16.43 -4.69 13.39
N SER A 723 -17.09 -3.58 13.05
CA SER A 723 -18.23 -3.58 12.13
C SER A 723 -17.80 -3.01 10.78
N LEU A 724 -17.81 -3.84 9.75
CA LEU A 724 -17.59 -3.43 8.37
C LEU A 724 -18.93 -3.11 7.72
N ILE A 725 -19.12 -1.86 7.30
CA ILE A 725 -20.36 -1.42 6.65
C ILE A 725 -20.14 -1.39 5.13
N LEU A 726 -20.98 -2.13 4.41
CA LEU A 726 -20.84 -2.41 2.99
C LEU A 726 -22.15 -2.10 2.23
N PRO A 727 -22.09 -1.62 0.98
CA PRO A 727 -23.26 -1.21 0.23
C PRO A 727 -24.00 -2.42 -0.33
N GLY A 728 -25.00 -2.91 0.40
CA GLY A 728 -25.87 -4.02 0.00
C GLY A 728 -26.88 -3.69 -1.11
N TYR A 729 -27.07 -2.40 -1.42
CA TYR A 729 -27.96 -1.90 -2.49
C TYR A 729 -27.33 -1.93 -3.90
N THR A 730 -26.04 -2.24 -4.00
CA THR A 730 -25.33 -2.38 -5.29
C THR A 730 -25.60 -3.74 -5.91
N ALA A 731 -25.30 -3.91 -7.19
CA ALA A 731 -25.48 -5.16 -7.92
C ALA A 731 -24.67 -6.32 -7.31
N ARG A 732 -23.39 -6.09 -6.98
CA ARG A 732 -22.54 -7.07 -6.30
C ARG A 732 -22.91 -7.21 -4.83
N GLY A 733 -23.04 -6.09 -4.14
CA GLY A 733 -23.39 -6.08 -2.72
C GLY A 733 -24.77 -6.68 -2.45
N GLY A 734 -25.65 -6.77 -3.43
CA GLY A 734 -26.94 -7.45 -3.35
C GLY A 734 -26.89 -8.97 -3.60
N ASN A 735 -25.77 -9.51 -4.10
CA ASN A 735 -25.63 -10.93 -4.45
C ASN A 735 -25.11 -11.76 -3.26
N PRO A 736 -25.88 -12.74 -2.74
CA PRO A 736 -25.47 -13.56 -1.59
C PRO A 736 -24.14 -14.33 -1.78
N LEU A 737 -23.84 -14.78 -3.00
CA LEU A 737 -22.59 -15.49 -3.28
C LEU A 737 -21.38 -14.56 -3.13
N PHE A 738 -21.50 -13.34 -3.65
CA PHE A 738 -20.44 -12.33 -3.52
C PHE A 738 -20.25 -11.94 -2.05
N ARG A 739 -21.35 -11.74 -1.30
CA ARG A 739 -21.29 -11.44 0.15
C ARG A 739 -20.47 -12.48 0.91
N GLY A 740 -20.76 -13.77 0.71
CA GLY A 740 -20.04 -14.85 1.39
C GLY A 740 -18.55 -14.90 1.04
N GLN A 741 -18.19 -14.64 -0.23
CA GLN A 741 -16.78 -14.57 -0.65
C GLN A 741 -16.06 -13.35 -0.07
N ALA A 742 -16.72 -12.19 -0.07
CA ALA A 742 -16.19 -10.95 0.49
C ALA A 742 -15.99 -11.06 2.00
N GLU A 743 -16.96 -11.61 2.74
CA GLU A 743 -16.86 -11.87 4.17
C GLU A 743 -15.71 -12.82 4.51
N ALA A 744 -15.53 -13.90 3.73
CA ALA A 744 -14.40 -14.81 3.90
C ALA A 744 -13.05 -14.16 3.57
N LEU A 745 -12.99 -13.21 2.64
CA LEU A 745 -11.80 -12.41 2.39
C LEU A 745 -11.51 -11.48 3.58
N ILE A 746 -12.51 -10.73 4.04
CA ILE A 746 -12.40 -9.81 5.17
C ILE A 746 -11.90 -10.55 6.42
N ALA A 747 -12.49 -11.71 6.73
CA ALA A 747 -12.08 -12.54 7.86
C ALA A 747 -10.60 -12.99 7.77
N ARG A 748 -10.10 -13.30 6.57
CA ARG A 748 -8.69 -13.67 6.36
C ARG A 748 -7.72 -12.50 6.47
N GLN A 749 -8.16 -11.29 6.15
CA GLN A 749 -7.33 -10.08 6.23
C GLN A 749 -7.37 -9.43 7.62
N CYS A 750 -8.42 -9.70 8.40
CA CYS A 750 -8.59 -9.14 9.73
C CYS A 750 -7.52 -9.66 10.70
N PRO A 751 -6.97 -8.80 11.59
CA PRO A 751 -6.11 -9.27 12.68
C PRO A 751 -6.79 -10.36 13.50
N ALA A 752 -6.04 -11.42 13.85
CA ALA A 752 -6.59 -12.64 14.45
C ALA A 752 -7.26 -12.43 15.82
N HIS A 753 -6.89 -11.38 16.54
CA HIS A 753 -7.48 -11.03 17.84
C HIS A 753 -8.76 -10.19 17.71
N LEU A 754 -9.15 -9.80 16.49
CA LEU A 754 -10.35 -9.01 16.20
C LEU A 754 -11.40 -9.86 15.47
N LEU A 755 -12.67 -9.61 15.80
CA LEU A 755 -13.83 -10.25 15.18
C LEU A 755 -14.49 -9.28 14.19
N PRO A 756 -14.35 -9.50 12.86
CA PRO A 756 -15.03 -8.68 11.88
C PRO A 756 -16.49 -9.13 11.72
N ARG A 757 -17.42 -8.16 11.73
CA ARG A 757 -18.84 -8.35 11.40
C ARG A 757 -19.19 -7.49 10.20
N CYS A 758 -19.71 -8.11 9.15
CA CYS A 758 -20.10 -7.40 7.93
C CYS A 758 -21.59 -7.08 7.94
N HIS A 759 -21.92 -5.83 7.64
CA HIS A 759 -23.30 -5.34 7.54
C HIS A 759 -23.53 -4.82 6.11
N TRP A 760 -24.34 -5.55 5.35
CA TRP A 760 -24.71 -5.19 3.97
C TRP A 760 -25.99 -4.38 3.97
N LEU A 761 -25.87 -3.05 3.92
CA LEU A 761 -26.99 -2.14 4.10
C LEU A 761 -27.72 -1.85 2.79
N ASP A 762 -29.04 -1.71 2.86
CA ASP A 762 -29.80 -1.08 1.78
C ASP A 762 -29.50 0.43 1.70
N LEU A 763 -30.05 1.11 0.68
CA LEU A 763 -29.71 2.51 0.41
C LEU A 763 -30.13 3.44 1.56
N ASP A 764 -31.31 3.21 2.15
CA ASP A 764 -31.85 4.05 3.24
C ASP A 764 -31.09 3.83 4.54
N ALA A 765 -30.73 2.57 4.86
CA ALA A 765 -29.88 2.24 5.99
C ALA A 765 -28.46 2.78 5.82
N MET A 766 -27.88 2.72 4.62
CA MET A 766 -26.58 3.31 4.33
C MET A 766 -26.61 4.84 4.53
N HIS A 767 -27.63 5.53 4.02
CA HIS A 767 -27.72 6.98 4.19
C HIS A 767 -27.83 7.40 5.67
N ARG A 768 -28.62 6.65 6.47
CA ARG A 768 -28.70 6.85 7.92
C ARG A 768 -27.36 6.60 8.61
N PHE A 769 -26.66 5.51 8.24
CA PHE A 769 -25.32 5.21 8.74
C PHE A 769 -24.34 6.35 8.44
N GLU A 770 -24.20 6.74 7.17
CA GLU A 770 -23.23 7.76 6.74
C GLU A 770 -23.46 9.09 7.45
N THR A 771 -24.72 9.48 7.66
CA THR A 771 -25.09 10.69 8.41
C THR A 771 -24.65 10.60 9.87
N ALA A 772 -24.92 9.48 10.55
CA ALA A 772 -24.53 9.28 11.94
C ALA A 772 -23.01 9.17 12.11
N TRP A 773 -22.35 8.42 11.22
CA TRP A 773 -20.90 8.23 11.18
C TRP A 773 -20.16 9.56 10.99
N LEU A 774 -20.58 10.37 10.01
CA LEU A 774 -20.02 11.71 9.77
C LEU A 774 -20.14 12.61 10.99
N THR A 775 -21.32 12.63 11.62
CA THR A 775 -21.60 13.43 12.82
C THR A 775 -20.69 13.00 13.98
N TRP A 776 -20.52 11.70 14.17
CA TRP A 776 -19.62 11.15 15.19
C TRP A 776 -18.16 11.50 14.92
N LEU A 777 -17.70 11.32 13.68
CA LEU A 777 -16.31 11.59 13.29
C LEU A 777 -15.94 13.06 13.52
N ASP A 778 -16.84 13.99 13.15
CA ASP A 778 -16.64 15.42 13.35
C ASP A 778 -16.60 15.79 14.84
N ALA A 779 -17.51 15.21 15.64
CA ALA A 779 -17.54 15.41 17.08
C ALA A 779 -16.27 14.85 17.78
N ARG A 780 -15.82 13.66 17.38
CA ARG A 780 -14.62 13.01 17.94
C ARG A 780 -13.36 13.83 17.69
N ARG A 781 -13.25 14.47 16.53
CA ARG A 781 -12.11 15.32 16.16
C ARG A 781 -12.04 16.63 16.94
N HIS A 782 -13.17 17.32 17.10
CA HIS A 782 -13.19 18.67 17.67
C HIS A 782 -13.36 18.68 19.20
N ALA A 783 -14.01 17.66 19.74
CA ALA A 783 -14.51 17.66 21.11
C ALA A 783 -14.50 16.25 21.73
N PRO A 784 -13.35 15.55 21.76
CA PRO A 784 -13.27 14.20 22.34
C PRO A 784 -13.69 14.23 23.81
N GLY A 785 -14.56 13.29 24.20
CA GLY A 785 -15.07 13.16 25.58
C GLY A 785 -16.11 14.21 26.01
N GLN A 786 -16.54 15.10 25.11
CA GLN A 786 -17.68 16.00 25.37
C GLN A 786 -19.02 15.26 25.21
N PRO A 787 -20.11 15.71 25.87
CA PRO A 787 -21.43 15.06 25.79
C PRO A 787 -21.95 14.87 24.36
N LEU A 788 -21.65 15.82 23.46
CA LEU A 788 -22.05 15.72 22.04
C LEU A 788 -21.38 14.53 21.33
N CYS A 789 -20.12 14.24 21.65
CA CYS A 789 -19.43 13.07 21.11
C CYS A 789 -20.04 11.79 21.66
N ASP A 790 -20.33 11.73 22.97
CA ASP A 790 -20.94 10.57 23.60
C ASP A 790 -22.36 10.29 23.06
N GLU A 791 -23.16 11.35 22.82
CA GLU A 791 -24.47 11.24 22.17
C GLU A 791 -24.37 10.73 20.73
N ALA A 792 -23.40 11.22 19.95
CA ALA A 792 -23.16 10.77 18.58
C ALA A 792 -22.70 9.30 18.54
N SER A 793 -21.80 8.91 19.46
CA SER A 793 -21.40 7.51 19.67
C SER A 793 -22.60 6.63 20.00
N ALA A 794 -23.45 7.03 20.96
CA ALA A 794 -24.62 6.26 21.37
C ALA A 794 -25.62 6.05 20.22
N ARG A 795 -25.84 7.07 19.38
CA ARG A 795 -26.69 6.95 18.17
C ARG A 795 -26.12 5.94 17.18
N LEU A 796 -24.82 5.97 16.95
CA LEU A 796 -24.15 5.04 16.03
C LEU A 796 -24.17 3.61 16.58
N THR A 797 -23.89 3.42 17.87
CA THR A 797 -23.98 2.12 18.55
C THR A 797 -25.40 1.54 18.49
N ALA A 798 -26.44 2.37 18.67
CA ALA A 798 -27.82 1.93 18.55
C ALA A 798 -28.14 1.42 17.12
N LEU A 799 -27.69 2.14 16.08
CA LEU A 799 -27.85 1.68 14.69
C LEU A 799 -27.17 0.33 14.43
N LEU A 800 -25.95 0.15 14.94
CA LEU A 800 -25.21 -1.11 14.81
C LEU A 800 -25.92 -2.26 15.56
N HIS A 801 -26.54 -1.97 16.70
CA HIS A 801 -27.30 -2.95 17.46
C HIS A 801 -28.60 -3.35 16.76
N ASP A 802 -29.30 -2.41 16.11
CA ASP A 802 -30.50 -2.70 15.31
C ASP A 802 -30.21 -3.67 14.15
N TRP A 803 -28.99 -3.62 13.60
CA TRP A 803 -28.53 -4.52 12.54
C TRP A 803 -27.86 -5.80 13.08
N TYR A 804 -27.77 -5.95 14.40
CA TYR A 804 -27.18 -7.12 15.02
C TYR A 804 -28.12 -8.32 14.87
N THR A 805 -27.78 -9.23 13.98
CA THR A 805 -28.42 -10.55 13.94
C THR A 805 -27.59 -11.48 14.83
N PRO A 806 -28.15 -12.03 15.93
CA PRO A 806 -27.41 -12.97 16.76
C PRO A 806 -27.00 -14.17 15.91
N SER A 807 -25.73 -14.53 15.96
CA SER A 807 -25.21 -15.70 15.24
C SER A 807 -25.94 -16.96 15.76
N PRO A 808 -26.41 -17.86 14.88
CA PRO A 808 -27.04 -19.11 15.33
C PRO A 808 -26.08 -20.04 16.11
N PHE A 809 -24.80 -19.70 16.21
CA PHE A 809 -23.78 -20.44 16.96
C PHE A 809 -23.55 -19.91 18.40
N SER A 810 -24.25 -18.87 18.86
CA SER A 810 -24.07 -18.33 20.22
C SER A 810 -25.08 -18.85 21.25
N GLN A 811 -25.81 -19.94 20.96
CA GLN A 811 -26.65 -20.64 21.94
C GLN A 811 -26.43 -22.16 21.88
N SER A 812 -25.42 -22.64 22.61
CA SER A 812 -25.48 -23.81 23.50
C SER A 812 -24.06 -24.24 23.91
N GLU A 813 -23.53 -23.64 24.97
CA GLU A 813 -22.66 -24.41 25.87
C GLU A 813 -23.41 -24.52 27.19
N GLY A 814 -23.65 -25.77 27.58
CA GLY A 814 -24.68 -26.18 28.51
C GLY A 814 -24.34 -25.86 29.96
N GLN A 815 -25.35 -25.37 30.66
CA GLN A 815 -25.66 -25.88 31.98
C GLN A 815 -26.09 -27.34 31.80
N ASP A 816 -25.19 -28.28 32.11
CA ASP A 816 -25.43 -29.63 32.65
C ASP A 816 -24.27 -30.58 32.26
N ALA A 817 -23.23 -30.62 33.12
CA ALA A 817 -22.45 -31.81 33.53
C ALA A 817 -21.32 -31.40 34.48
#